data_AF-A0A3A8HT36-F1
#
_entry.id   AF-A0A3A8HT36-F1
#
_cell.length_a   1.000
_cell.length_b   1.000
_cell.length_c   1.000
_cell.angle_alpha   90.00
_cell.angle_beta   90.00
_cell.angle_gamma   90.00
#
_symmetry.space_group_name_H-M   'P 1'
#
loop_
_entity.id
_entity.type
_entity.pdbx_description
1 polymer ?
#
loop_
_entity_poly.entity_id
_entity_poly.type
_entity_poly.pdbx_seq_one_letter_code
_entity_poly.pdbx_strand_id
1 'polypeptide(L)'
;MELTKAELTSLHEAAIHDWTRVNPAIFGTIFQSTMDEDERHAYGAHFTHEQDILKVVNPTIIRPWQDRIDKAGTLKELLEVKKALNKFRVIDPACGSGNFLYVAFRALKRLEIDLLLAIRKAYSGKKAQAVAQGSLSVQQFYGFDVIPFAVELAKVTLLLAKELALKEAQEMLGDDQGMFDLDPALPLENLNSNIVCADALLSKWPKVDVIIGNPPFVSKNNAAAEIDSERLAAVRKAMPEVSRRADYCVYFFRRAHEELPLGGRAGLVGTNTIRENESRDSGLSYIVNSGGTIVEAVSTQHWSGDAAVHVSIVNWVRGTATGKKALFSQAEDGTWSRADLTKIGPALRDGVDVSSAQPLKRNADSAVCFQGQTHGHEGFLPFGEDLEMILKDRSSRDVVHPYLIGEDLVGRKDSSPSRYILNLNHCGDLFEAMKHKSAFAHLAKQVQPDIEEAARKEHAKSGKASGPRQSHAKRWWKHWRGREEMLAAIGKLSRYIACSRVTKRPIFEFVSSEIHPSDVVQVFALEDDYSFGVLQSGLHWKWFITRCSTLEERPRYTSDTVFDSFPWPQDASEKQALAVAKAAHELRQLRRSLMMSHGWSLRDLYRASEQGGKNDLGDAQAALDECVGAAFGMSRKEQEEPLAFFLELNLSLAGAEGKNRIIVGPGLAPCVKKREKLVTSDCIVPAGLP
;
A
#
# COMPACT_ATOMS: atom_id res chain seq x y z
N MET A 1 1.43 4.26 -46.58
CA MET A 1 1.85 5.59 -46.10
C MET A 1 3.05 6.02 -46.92
N GLU A 2 3.02 7.21 -47.53
CA GLU A 2 4.23 7.83 -48.07
C GLU A 2 4.98 8.49 -46.90
N LEU A 3 6.23 8.09 -46.68
CA LEU A 3 7.09 8.65 -45.64
C LEU A 3 7.68 9.99 -46.11
N THR A 4 7.79 10.95 -45.21
CA THR A 4 8.46 12.23 -45.47
C THR A 4 9.98 12.05 -45.60
N LYS A 5 10.67 13.02 -46.20
CA LYS A 5 12.14 12.99 -46.33
C LYS A 5 12.85 12.91 -44.96
N ALA A 6 12.31 13.58 -43.94
CA ALA A 6 12.86 13.54 -42.60
C ALA A 6 12.72 12.13 -41.99
N GLU A 7 11.53 11.52 -42.08
CA GLU A 7 11.28 10.15 -41.62
C GLU A 7 12.13 9.12 -42.37
N LEU A 8 12.32 9.29 -43.69
CA LEU A 8 13.23 8.45 -44.48
C LEU A 8 14.68 8.56 -44.02
N THR A 9 15.11 9.77 -43.62
CA THR A 9 16.48 9.99 -43.11
C THR A 9 16.65 9.28 -41.77
N SER A 10 15.71 9.47 -40.83
CA SER A 10 15.75 8.77 -39.54
C SER A 10 15.65 7.24 -39.68
N LEU A 11 14.85 6.75 -40.63
CA LEU A 11 14.76 5.31 -40.92
C LEU A 11 16.08 4.77 -41.47
N HIS A 12 16.75 5.52 -42.36
CA HIS A 12 18.06 5.13 -42.88
C HIS A 12 19.12 5.08 -41.77
N GLU A 13 19.16 6.09 -40.90
CA GLU A 13 20.04 6.13 -39.73
C GLU A 13 19.80 4.94 -38.80
N ALA A 14 18.54 4.61 -38.51
CA ALA A 14 18.19 3.42 -37.74
C ALA A 14 18.64 2.12 -38.45
N ALA A 15 18.47 2.02 -39.77
CA ALA A 15 18.75 0.80 -40.54
C ALA A 15 20.25 0.46 -40.66
N ILE A 16 21.14 1.45 -40.57
CA ILE A 16 22.60 1.23 -40.62
C ILE A 16 23.20 0.80 -39.27
N HIS A 17 22.44 0.89 -38.18
CA HIS A 17 22.87 0.38 -36.88
C HIS A 17 22.80 -1.16 -36.81
N ASP A 18 23.70 -1.76 -36.03
CA ASP A 18 23.70 -3.19 -35.75
C ASP A 18 22.74 -3.53 -34.60
N TRP A 19 21.59 -4.10 -34.94
CA TRP A 19 20.56 -4.50 -33.98
C TRP A 19 20.77 -5.90 -33.40
N THR A 20 21.82 -6.64 -33.81
CA THR A 20 22.01 -8.05 -33.40
C THR A 20 22.18 -8.23 -31.89
N ARG A 21 22.71 -7.22 -31.19
CA ARG A 21 22.96 -7.25 -29.75
C ARG A 21 21.85 -6.59 -28.93
N VAL A 22 20.80 -6.09 -29.58
CA VAL A 22 19.72 -5.40 -28.87
C VAL A 22 18.89 -6.43 -28.12
N ASN A 23 18.82 -6.28 -26.80
CA ASN A 23 17.89 -7.05 -25.98
C ASN A 23 16.48 -6.51 -26.26
N PRO A 24 15.52 -7.33 -26.75
CA PRO A 24 14.17 -6.89 -27.04
C PRO A 24 13.45 -6.23 -25.86
N ALA A 25 13.89 -6.46 -24.62
CA ALA A 25 13.39 -5.74 -23.45
C ALA A 25 13.52 -4.21 -23.61
N ILE A 26 14.53 -3.69 -24.33
CA ILE A 26 14.75 -2.24 -24.51
C ILE A 26 13.60 -1.54 -25.22
N PHE A 27 12.80 -2.27 -25.99
CA PHE A 27 11.66 -1.69 -26.72
C PHE A 27 10.62 -1.10 -25.77
N GLY A 28 10.50 -1.62 -24.54
CA GLY A 28 9.66 -1.00 -23.51
C GLY A 28 10.14 0.39 -23.12
N THR A 29 11.46 0.61 -23.04
CA THR A 29 12.05 1.93 -22.74
C THR A 29 11.88 2.89 -23.92
N ILE A 30 12.05 2.40 -25.15
CA ILE A 30 11.83 3.20 -26.36
C ILE A 30 10.36 3.63 -26.44
N PHE A 31 9.42 2.73 -26.19
CA PHE A 31 7.99 3.04 -26.16
C PHE A 31 7.66 4.12 -25.13
N GLN A 32 8.20 4.03 -23.90
CA GLN A 32 8.05 5.10 -22.91
C GLN A 32 8.56 6.43 -23.41
N SER A 33 9.75 6.48 -24.00
CA SER A 33 10.37 7.73 -24.44
C SER A 33 9.51 8.52 -25.43
N THR A 34 8.58 7.85 -26.13
CA THR A 34 7.65 8.47 -27.09
C THR A 34 6.37 9.03 -26.48
N MET A 35 6.06 8.73 -25.21
CA MET A 35 4.89 9.23 -24.48
C MET A 35 5.25 10.42 -23.59
N ASP A 36 4.31 11.33 -23.36
CA ASP A 36 4.46 12.38 -22.33
C ASP A 36 4.27 11.84 -20.90
N GLU A 37 4.60 12.64 -19.88
CA GLU A 37 4.60 12.20 -18.48
C GLU A 37 3.20 11.83 -17.97
N ASP A 38 2.17 12.59 -18.38
CA ASP A 38 0.77 12.36 -18.00
C ASP A 38 0.22 11.09 -18.66
N GLU A 39 0.53 10.85 -19.95
CA GLU A 39 0.19 9.64 -20.69
C GLU A 39 0.87 8.41 -20.08
N ARG A 40 2.17 8.49 -19.75
CA ARG A 40 2.91 7.37 -19.13
C ARG A 40 2.25 6.93 -17.83
N HIS A 41 1.90 7.88 -16.97
CA HIS A 41 1.27 7.58 -15.69
C HIS A 41 -0.15 7.04 -15.87
N ALA A 42 -0.97 7.69 -16.70
CA ALA A 42 -2.38 7.30 -16.90
C ALA A 42 -2.54 5.90 -17.49
N TYR A 43 -1.65 5.51 -18.40
CA TYR A 43 -1.67 4.18 -18.99
C TYR A 43 -0.83 3.15 -18.22
N GLY A 44 -0.12 3.57 -17.17
CA GLY A 44 0.78 2.71 -16.40
C GLY A 44 1.90 2.12 -17.27
N ALA A 45 2.32 2.82 -18.31
CA ALA A 45 3.26 2.34 -19.32
C ALA A 45 4.71 2.38 -18.78
N HIS A 46 5.00 1.65 -17.71
CA HIS A 46 6.32 1.60 -17.07
C HIS A 46 7.07 0.31 -17.39
N PHE A 47 8.35 0.44 -17.73
CA PHE A 47 9.19 -0.69 -18.10
C PHE A 47 9.44 -1.54 -16.85
N THR A 48 9.26 -2.85 -16.99
CA THR A 48 9.55 -3.82 -15.92
C THR A 48 10.86 -4.52 -16.23
N HIS A 49 11.85 -4.38 -15.34
CA HIS A 49 13.14 -5.05 -15.49
C HIS A 49 12.99 -6.58 -15.41
N GLU A 50 13.83 -7.30 -16.15
CA GLU A 50 13.81 -8.77 -16.22
C GLU A 50 13.92 -9.43 -14.83
N GLN A 51 14.70 -8.85 -13.91
CA GLN A 51 14.84 -9.35 -12.54
C GLN A 51 13.51 -9.34 -11.77
N ASP A 52 12.66 -8.33 -11.99
CA ASP A 52 11.33 -8.25 -11.38
C ASP A 52 10.34 -9.18 -12.07
N ILE A 53 10.42 -9.32 -13.40
CA ILE A 53 9.63 -10.31 -14.15
C ILE A 53 9.93 -11.73 -13.65
N LEU A 54 11.19 -12.04 -13.37
CA LEU A 54 11.60 -13.34 -12.86
C LEU A 54 11.04 -13.64 -11.46
N LYS A 55 10.72 -12.63 -10.64
CA LYS A 55 10.01 -12.83 -9.35
C LYS A 55 8.56 -13.29 -9.55
N VAL A 56 8.02 -13.15 -10.75
CA VAL A 56 6.73 -13.72 -11.17
C VAL A 56 6.92 -15.04 -11.92
N VAL A 57 7.76 -15.05 -12.95
CA VAL A 57 7.93 -16.20 -13.86
C VAL A 57 8.57 -17.39 -13.15
N ASN A 58 9.51 -17.18 -12.22
CA ASN A 58 10.12 -18.29 -11.46
C ASN A 58 9.11 -19.09 -10.61
N PRO A 59 8.32 -18.47 -9.72
CA PRO A 59 7.30 -19.19 -8.95
C PRO A 59 6.16 -19.70 -9.80
N THR A 60 5.74 -19.00 -10.85
CA THR A 60 4.50 -19.38 -11.58
C THR A 60 4.73 -20.37 -12.70
N ILE A 61 5.91 -20.34 -13.34
CA ILE A 61 6.22 -21.12 -14.53
C ILE A 61 7.46 -22.00 -14.29
N ILE A 62 8.63 -21.41 -14.03
CA ILE A 62 9.90 -22.16 -14.11
C ILE A 62 9.98 -23.28 -13.08
N ARG A 63 9.86 -22.96 -11.79
CA ARG A 63 9.96 -23.96 -10.71
C ARG A 63 8.94 -25.09 -10.82
N PRO A 64 7.62 -24.84 -11.02
CA PRO A 64 6.67 -25.93 -11.15
C PRO A 64 6.91 -26.83 -12.38
N TRP A 65 7.47 -26.30 -13.47
CA TRP A 65 7.85 -27.14 -14.61
C TRP A 65 9.15 -27.91 -14.36
N GLN A 66 10.16 -27.28 -13.77
CA GLN A 66 11.39 -27.95 -13.37
C GLN A 66 11.09 -29.11 -12.40
N ASP A 67 10.28 -28.88 -11.37
CA ASP A 67 9.86 -29.92 -10.43
C ASP A 67 9.16 -31.11 -11.11
N ARG A 68 8.43 -30.86 -12.21
CA ARG A 68 7.76 -31.92 -12.98
C ARG A 68 8.74 -32.69 -13.86
N ILE A 69 9.72 -32.00 -14.45
CA ILE A 69 10.80 -32.62 -15.22
C ILE A 69 11.65 -33.50 -14.30
N ASP A 70 12.07 -32.97 -13.15
CA ASP A 70 12.94 -33.67 -12.19
C ASP A 70 12.27 -34.91 -11.58
N LYS A 71 10.94 -34.89 -11.41
CA LYS A 71 10.17 -36.04 -10.89
C LYS A 71 9.87 -37.10 -11.94
N ALA A 72 10.01 -36.79 -13.23
CA ALA A 72 9.74 -37.74 -14.30
C ALA A 72 10.94 -38.69 -14.47
N GLY A 73 10.82 -39.92 -13.97
CA GLY A 73 11.88 -40.92 -14.00
C GLY A 73 11.88 -41.79 -15.26
N THR A 74 10.75 -41.87 -15.95
CA THR A 74 10.57 -42.72 -17.13
C THR A 74 10.39 -41.92 -18.41
N LEU A 75 10.75 -42.51 -19.56
CA LEU A 75 10.53 -41.89 -20.88
C LEU A 75 9.06 -41.53 -21.11
N LYS A 76 8.14 -42.36 -20.62
CA LYS A 76 6.70 -42.10 -20.74
C LYS A 76 6.30 -40.83 -20.00
N GLU A 77 6.75 -40.66 -18.75
CA GLU A 77 6.47 -39.46 -17.95
C GLU A 77 7.10 -38.22 -18.58
N LEU A 78 8.34 -38.31 -19.07
CA LEU A 78 9.02 -37.19 -19.75
C LEU A 78 8.28 -36.77 -21.03
N LEU A 79 7.77 -37.73 -21.80
CA LEU A 79 6.91 -37.47 -22.97
C LEU A 79 5.56 -36.85 -22.59
N GLU A 80 4.97 -37.24 -21.46
CA GLU A 80 3.75 -36.63 -20.93
C GLU A 80 4.00 -35.19 -20.47
N VAL A 81 5.15 -34.91 -19.83
CA VAL A 81 5.59 -33.56 -19.48
C VAL A 81 5.75 -32.71 -20.74
N LYS A 82 6.45 -33.21 -21.77
CA LYS A 82 6.62 -32.51 -23.05
C LYS A 82 5.27 -32.21 -23.72
N LYS A 83 4.38 -33.19 -23.79
CA LYS A 83 3.03 -33.03 -24.36
C LYS A 83 2.21 -31.99 -23.60
N ALA A 84 2.37 -31.90 -22.28
CA ALA A 84 1.72 -30.88 -21.47
C ALA A 84 2.33 -29.50 -21.74
N LEU A 85 3.66 -29.40 -21.87
CA LEU A 85 4.37 -28.15 -22.15
C LEU A 85 3.93 -27.54 -23.49
N ASN A 86 3.79 -28.37 -24.53
CA ASN A 86 3.30 -27.97 -25.87
C ASN A 86 1.82 -27.53 -25.90
N LYS A 87 1.09 -27.70 -24.80
CA LYS A 87 -0.30 -27.26 -24.66
C LYS A 87 -0.48 -26.15 -23.63
N PHE A 88 0.59 -25.80 -22.90
CA PHE A 88 0.56 -24.83 -21.83
C PHE A 88 0.34 -23.42 -22.40
N ARG A 89 -0.64 -22.69 -21.87
CA ARG A 89 -1.02 -21.37 -22.36
C ARG A 89 -0.80 -20.29 -21.32
N VAL A 90 -0.17 -19.20 -21.76
CA VAL A 90 0.22 -18.05 -20.92
C VAL A 90 -0.56 -16.82 -21.37
N ILE A 91 -1.08 -16.04 -20.44
CA ILE A 91 -1.64 -14.71 -20.75
C ILE A 91 -1.03 -13.61 -19.89
N ASP A 92 -0.85 -12.45 -20.49
CA ASP A 92 -0.68 -11.18 -19.80
C ASP A 92 -1.84 -10.23 -20.13
N PRO A 93 -2.74 -9.93 -19.17
CA PRO A 93 -3.92 -9.13 -19.42
C PRO A 93 -3.64 -7.61 -19.49
N ALA A 94 -2.41 -7.18 -19.27
CA ALA A 94 -1.98 -5.78 -19.41
C ALA A 94 -0.55 -5.77 -19.96
N CYS A 95 -0.39 -6.29 -21.18
CA CYS A 95 0.91 -6.77 -21.65
C CYS A 95 1.90 -5.67 -22.04
N GLY A 96 1.46 -4.43 -22.27
CA GLY A 96 2.33 -3.34 -22.68
C GLY A 96 3.16 -3.72 -23.91
N SER A 97 4.48 -3.57 -23.81
CA SER A 97 5.43 -3.96 -24.86
C SER A 97 5.67 -5.48 -24.97
N GLY A 98 5.02 -6.30 -24.14
CA GLY A 98 5.11 -7.77 -24.18
C GLY A 98 6.27 -8.39 -23.38
N ASN A 99 6.93 -7.65 -22.48
CA ASN A 99 8.13 -8.14 -21.79
C ASN A 99 7.90 -9.35 -20.89
N PHE A 100 6.77 -9.45 -20.19
CA PHE A 100 6.42 -10.65 -19.42
C PHE A 100 6.27 -11.88 -20.31
N LEU A 101 5.58 -11.72 -21.46
CA LEU A 101 5.40 -12.79 -22.44
C LEU A 101 6.74 -13.19 -23.06
N TYR A 102 7.61 -12.22 -23.37
CA TYR A 102 8.98 -12.45 -23.86
C TYR A 102 9.82 -13.30 -22.90
N VAL A 103 9.90 -12.90 -21.63
CA VAL A 103 10.68 -13.64 -20.62
C VAL A 103 10.09 -15.03 -20.37
N ALA A 104 8.76 -15.13 -20.27
CA ALA A 104 8.07 -16.41 -20.07
C ALA A 104 8.28 -17.37 -21.24
N PHE A 105 8.22 -16.89 -22.49
CA PHE A 105 8.47 -17.69 -23.68
C PHE A 105 9.90 -18.24 -23.69
N ARG A 106 10.91 -17.39 -23.46
CA ARG A 106 12.31 -17.83 -23.40
C ARG A 106 12.56 -18.83 -22.27
N ALA A 107 11.97 -18.60 -21.10
CA ALA A 107 12.06 -19.50 -19.96
C ALA A 107 11.47 -20.89 -20.27
N LEU A 108 10.29 -20.93 -20.88
CA LEU A 108 9.65 -22.18 -21.29
C LEU A 108 10.43 -22.91 -22.40
N LYS A 109 11.06 -22.16 -23.31
CA LYS A 109 11.96 -22.72 -24.33
C LYS A 109 13.20 -23.37 -23.73
N ARG A 110 13.83 -22.74 -22.74
CA ARG A 110 14.94 -23.35 -21.99
C ARG A 110 14.52 -24.65 -21.31
N LEU A 111 13.37 -24.65 -20.64
CA LEU A 111 12.82 -25.87 -20.04
C LEU A 111 12.53 -26.97 -21.06
N GLU A 112 12.05 -26.61 -22.26
CA GLU A 112 11.87 -27.55 -23.37
C GLU A 112 13.22 -28.18 -23.77
N ILE A 113 14.26 -27.36 -23.94
CA ILE A 113 15.62 -27.83 -24.30
C ILE A 113 16.20 -28.72 -23.20
N ASP A 114 16.10 -28.32 -21.93
CA ASP A 114 16.58 -29.10 -20.79
C ASP A 114 15.91 -30.47 -20.72
N LEU A 115 14.59 -30.52 -20.97
CA LEU A 115 13.83 -31.76 -21.07
C LEU A 115 14.33 -32.65 -22.22
N LEU A 116 14.59 -32.07 -23.40
CA LEU A 116 15.11 -32.81 -24.55
C LEU A 116 16.51 -33.39 -24.27
N LEU A 117 17.40 -32.60 -23.65
CA LEU A 117 18.74 -33.02 -23.23
C LEU A 117 18.67 -34.14 -22.18
N ALA A 118 17.78 -34.02 -21.19
CA ALA A 118 17.57 -35.04 -20.17
C ALA A 118 17.12 -36.38 -20.79
N ILE A 119 16.18 -36.33 -21.74
CA ILE A 119 15.71 -37.51 -22.46
C ILE A 119 16.83 -38.13 -23.30
N ARG A 120 17.59 -37.32 -24.03
CA ARG A 120 18.73 -37.76 -24.86
C ARG A 120 19.80 -38.47 -24.03
N LYS A 121 20.08 -37.96 -22.83
CA LYS A 121 21.03 -38.53 -21.89
C LYS A 121 20.55 -39.89 -21.33
N ALA A 122 19.26 -40.01 -21.06
CA ALA A 122 18.68 -41.19 -20.43
C ALA A 122 18.28 -42.31 -21.42
N TYR A 123 18.03 -41.98 -22.70
CA TYR A 123 17.47 -42.90 -23.69
C TYR A 123 18.16 -42.77 -25.06
N SER A 124 18.44 -43.91 -25.72
CA SER A 124 19.08 -43.96 -27.05
C SER A 124 18.19 -44.63 -28.12
N GLY A 125 18.51 -44.38 -29.40
CA GLY A 125 17.87 -45.02 -30.56
C GLY A 125 16.46 -44.50 -30.90
N LYS A 126 15.65 -45.33 -31.58
CA LYS A 126 14.29 -44.98 -32.08
C LYS A 126 13.33 -44.44 -31.01
N LYS A 127 13.57 -44.75 -29.72
CA LYS A 127 12.75 -44.28 -28.58
C LYS A 127 12.97 -42.79 -28.27
N ALA A 128 14.18 -42.27 -28.49
CA ALA A 128 14.48 -40.83 -28.34
C ALA A 128 13.92 -40.00 -29.51
N GLN A 129 13.83 -40.58 -30.70
CA GLN A 129 13.30 -39.91 -31.91
C GLN A 129 11.79 -39.59 -31.82
N ALA A 130 11.01 -40.38 -31.07
CA ALA A 130 9.59 -40.11 -30.85
C ALA A 130 9.33 -38.84 -30.00
N VAL A 131 10.35 -38.39 -29.26
CA VAL A 131 10.30 -37.19 -28.39
C VAL A 131 10.48 -35.92 -29.23
N ALA A 132 11.10 -36.04 -30.40
CA ALA A 132 11.45 -34.92 -31.26
C ALA A 132 10.24 -34.16 -31.81
N GLN A 133 9.03 -34.74 -31.84
CA GLN A 133 7.88 -34.13 -32.52
C GLN A 133 7.20 -33.01 -31.71
N GLY A 134 6.98 -31.87 -32.38
CA GLY A 134 6.22 -30.72 -31.89
C GLY A 134 7.01 -29.86 -30.92
N SER A 135 7.05 -28.56 -31.16
CA SER A 135 7.79 -27.61 -30.32
C SER A 135 6.87 -26.54 -29.76
N LEU A 136 7.30 -25.92 -28.66
CA LEU A 136 6.61 -24.79 -28.06
C LEU A 136 6.54 -23.61 -29.06
N SER A 137 5.39 -22.97 -29.18
CA SER A 137 5.17 -21.90 -30.16
C SER A 137 4.66 -20.62 -29.49
N VAL A 138 4.93 -19.46 -30.10
CA VAL A 138 4.39 -18.18 -29.63
C VAL A 138 2.85 -18.10 -29.75
N GLN A 139 2.19 -19.01 -30.49
CA GLN A 139 0.71 -19.17 -30.49
C GLN A 139 0.13 -19.55 -29.13
N GLN A 140 0.96 -20.01 -28.19
CA GLN A 140 0.53 -20.36 -26.83
C GLN A 140 0.45 -19.13 -25.89
N PHE A 141 0.89 -17.96 -26.35
CA PHE A 141 0.98 -16.73 -25.57
C PHE A 141 -0.12 -15.76 -26.00
N TYR A 142 -0.78 -15.17 -25.02
CA TYR A 142 -1.90 -14.26 -25.21
C TYR A 142 -1.64 -12.95 -24.46
N GLY A 143 -2.14 -11.84 -25.00
CA GLY A 143 -1.91 -10.52 -24.45
C GLY A 143 -3.09 -9.59 -24.71
N PHE A 144 -3.38 -8.72 -23.77
CA PHE A 144 -4.29 -7.58 -23.98
C PHE A 144 -3.56 -6.29 -23.64
N ASP A 145 -3.81 -5.25 -24.44
CA ASP A 145 -3.49 -3.88 -24.08
C ASP A 145 -4.53 -2.94 -24.71
N VAL A 146 -4.75 -1.76 -24.12
CA VAL A 146 -5.68 -0.77 -24.67
C VAL A 146 -5.01 0.15 -25.68
N ILE A 147 -3.68 0.16 -25.76
CA ILE A 147 -2.91 0.99 -26.67
C ILE A 147 -2.56 0.20 -27.93
N PRO A 148 -3.03 0.61 -29.12
CA PRO A 148 -2.76 -0.10 -30.36
C PRO A 148 -1.27 -0.30 -30.66
N PHE A 149 -0.43 0.71 -30.39
CA PHE A 149 1.01 0.60 -30.62
C PHE A 149 1.68 -0.41 -29.68
N ALA A 150 1.28 -0.45 -28.40
CA ALA A 150 1.81 -1.43 -27.44
C ALA A 150 1.53 -2.87 -27.90
N VAL A 151 0.33 -3.12 -28.44
CA VAL A 151 -0.05 -4.41 -29.02
C VAL A 151 0.84 -4.80 -30.18
N GLU A 152 1.09 -3.91 -31.15
CA GLU A 152 1.99 -4.22 -32.26
C GLU A 152 3.43 -4.46 -31.78
N LEU A 153 3.89 -3.67 -30.80
CA LEU A 153 5.21 -3.84 -30.21
C LEU A 153 5.36 -5.18 -29.48
N ALA A 154 4.34 -5.63 -28.76
CA ALA A 154 4.33 -6.93 -28.09
C ALA A 154 4.39 -8.09 -29.09
N LYS A 155 3.71 -7.99 -30.24
CA LYS A 155 3.82 -8.98 -31.33
C LYS A 155 5.24 -9.07 -31.86
N VAL A 156 5.87 -7.93 -32.17
CA VAL A 156 7.26 -7.89 -32.65
C VAL A 156 8.21 -8.45 -31.60
N THR A 157 8.04 -8.09 -30.33
CA THR A 157 8.88 -8.56 -29.22
C THR A 157 8.82 -10.08 -29.07
N LEU A 158 7.64 -10.69 -29.19
CA LEU A 158 7.48 -12.15 -29.18
C LEU A 158 8.10 -12.85 -30.40
N LEU A 159 7.96 -12.27 -31.59
CA LEU A 159 8.58 -12.83 -32.80
C LEU A 159 10.11 -12.78 -32.73
N LEU A 160 10.68 -11.71 -32.15
CA LEU A 160 12.11 -11.64 -31.85
C LEU A 160 12.52 -12.63 -30.77
N ALA A 161 11.67 -12.87 -29.77
CA ALA A 161 11.89 -13.92 -28.76
C ALA A 161 12.04 -15.30 -29.41
N LYS A 162 11.22 -15.60 -30.42
CA LYS A 162 11.26 -16.85 -31.18
C LYS A 162 12.62 -17.06 -31.85
N GLU A 163 13.10 -16.05 -32.58
CA GLU A 163 14.41 -16.10 -33.24
C GLU A 163 15.57 -16.25 -32.24
N LEU A 164 15.55 -15.50 -31.14
CA LEU A 164 16.59 -15.58 -30.11
C LEU A 164 16.59 -16.94 -29.40
N ALA A 165 15.41 -17.47 -29.08
CA ALA A 165 15.28 -18.78 -28.44
C ALA A 165 15.71 -19.92 -29.39
N LEU A 166 15.48 -19.76 -30.70
CA LEU A 166 15.96 -20.72 -31.70
C LEU A 166 17.50 -20.71 -31.72
N LYS A 167 18.15 -19.55 -31.82
CA LYS A 167 19.63 -19.45 -31.76
C LYS A 167 20.20 -20.07 -30.50
N GLU A 168 19.62 -19.73 -29.35
CA GLU A 168 20.02 -20.30 -28.05
C GLU A 168 19.84 -21.84 -28.03
N ALA A 169 18.76 -22.37 -28.59
CA ALA A 169 18.55 -23.81 -28.72
C ALA A 169 19.60 -24.49 -29.60
N GLN A 170 19.96 -23.87 -30.74
CA GLN A 170 20.98 -24.38 -31.64
C GLN A 170 22.35 -24.45 -30.96
N GLU A 171 22.71 -23.40 -30.21
CA GLU A 171 23.94 -23.36 -29.43
C GLU A 171 23.96 -24.41 -28.31
N MET A 172 22.85 -24.58 -27.58
CA MET A 172 22.76 -25.55 -26.48
C MET A 172 22.75 -27.01 -26.95
N LEU A 173 22.12 -27.30 -28.09
CA LEU A 173 22.01 -28.66 -28.64
C LEU A 173 23.26 -29.09 -29.42
N GLY A 174 24.01 -28.14 -30.00
CA GLY A 174 25.20 -28.41 -30.78
C GLY A 174 24.98 -29.47 -31.88
N ASP A 175 25.81 -30.51 -31.89
CA ASP A 175 25.75 -31.59 -32.89
C ASP A 175 24.43 -32.39 -32.86
N ASP A 176 23.68 -32.37 -31.75
CA ASP A 176 22.41 -33.07 -31.62
C ASP A 176 21.23 -32.29 -32.26
N GLN A 177 21.43 -31.08 -32.80
CA GLN A 177 20.35 -30.24 -33.34
C GLN A 177 19.50 -30.94 -34.42
N GLY A 178 20.14 -31.71 -35.31
CA GLY A 178 19.45 -32.44 -36.39
C GLY A 178 18.53 -33.57 -35.91
N MET A 179 18.51 -33.85 -34.60
CA MET A 179 17.66 -34.88 -34.00
C MET A 179 16.31 -34.36 -33.48
N PHE A 180 16.13 -33.03 -33.38
CA PHE A 180 14.95 -32.41 -32.78
C PHE A 180 14.21 -31.52 -33.78
N ASP A 181 12.87 -31.53 -33.72
CA ASP A 181 12.01 -30.66 -34.53
C ASP A 181 11.95 -29.28 -33.86
N LEU A 182 12.91 -28.42 -34.17
CA LEU A 182 12.93 -27.04 -33.69
C LEU A 182 12.03 -26.17 -34.57
N ASP A 183 11.13 -25.43 -33.93
CA ASP A 183 10.23 -24.48 -34.61
C ASP A 183 11.04 -23.40 -35.36
N PRO A 184 10.95 -23.31 -36.69
CA PRO A 184 11.72 -22.34 -37.47
C PRO A 184 11.23 -20.91 -37.20
N ALA A 185 12.15 -19.94 -37.18
CA ALA A 185 11.79 -18.54 -36.95
C ALA A 185 10.97 -17.90 -38.07
N LEU A 186 11.07 -18.43 -39.30
CA LEU A 186 10.37 -17.95 -40.48
C LEU A 186 9.59 -19.09 -41.17
N PRO A 187 8.41 -18.79 -41.78
CA PRO A 187 7.77 -17.47 -41.88
C PRO A 187 7.23 -16.96 -40.53
N LEU A 188 7.07 -15.64 -40.40
CA LEU A 188 6.51 -15.02 -39.20
C LEU A 188 5.07 -15.49 -38.98
N GLU A 189 4.75 -15.81 -37.73
CA GLU A 189 3.42 -16.26 -37.35
C GLU A 189 2.47 -15.09 -37.13
N ASN A 190 1.17 -15.32 -37.37
CA ASN A 190 0.17 -14.29 -37.20
C ASN A 190 -0.25 -14.10 -35.72
N LEU A 191 0.23 -13.01 -35.15
CA LEU A 191 -0.09 -12.35 -33.87
C LEU A 191 -1.56 -12.08 -33.49
N ASN A 192 -2.42 -11.87 -34.49
CA ASN A 192 -3.57 -10.96 -34.33
C ASN A 192 -4.69 -11.50 -33.43
N SER A 193 -4.80 -12.82 -33.28
CA SER A 193 -5.76 -13.45 -32.36
C SER A 193 -5.17 -13.69 -30.96
N ASN A 194 -3.86 -13.50 -30.81
CA ASN A 194 -3.11 -13.77 -29.59
C ASN A 194 -2.90 -12.48 -28.78
N ILE A 195 -2.40 -11.42 -29.42
CA ILE A 195 -2.17 -10.12 -28.80
C ILE A 195 -3.21 -9.14 -29.34
N VAL A 196 -4.14 -8.73 -28.47
CA VAL A 196 -5.38 -8.06 -28.86
C VAL A 196 -5.44 -6.65 -28.25
N CYS A 197 -5.78 -5.67 -29.10
CA CYS A 197 -6.06 -4.31 -28.65
C CYS A 197 -7.49 -4.22 -28.11
N ALA A 198 -7.63 -4.38 -26.80
CA ALA A 198 -8.91 -4.30 -26.09
C ALA A 198 -8.72 -4.14 -24.58
N ASP A 199 -9.75 -3.66 -23.89
CA ASP A 199 -9.75 -3.63 -22.43
C ASP A 199 -9.92 -5.06 -21.88
N ALA A 200 -8.88 -5.58 -21.24
CA ALA A 200 -8.88 -6.91 -20.68
C ALA A 200 -9.92 -7.11 -19.58
N LEU A 201 -10.32 -6.07 -18.84
CA LEU A 201 -11.34 -6.15 -17.79
C LEU A 201 -12.76 -6.21 -18.36
N LEU A 202 -12.96 -5.86 -19.64
CA LEU A 202 -14.26 -5.90 -20.32
C LEU A 202 -14.34 -6.94 -21.45
N SER A 203 -13.20 -7.53 -21.84
CA SER A 203 -13.10 -8.53 -22.90
C SER A 203 -13.30 -9.95 -22.37
N LYS A 204 -13.49 -10.95 -23.23
CA LYS A 204 -13.49 -12.37 -22.82
C LYS A 204 -12.08 -12.95 -22.93
N TRP A 205 -11.56 -13.58 -21.87
CA TRP A 205 -10.22 -14.16 -21.91
C TRP A 205 -10.23 -15.55 -22.57
N PRO A 206 -9.15 -15.90 -23.31
CA PRO A 206 -8.94 -17.26 -23.75
C PRO A 206 -8.72 -18.19 -22.53
N LYS A 207 -8.98 -19.49 -22.70
CA LYS A 207 -8.62 -20.46 -21.67
C LYS A 207 -7.11 -20.66 -21.63
N VAL A 208 -6.56 -20.46 -20.44
CA VAL A 208 -5.12 -20.43 -20.14
C VAL A 208 -4.80 -21.23 -18.88
N ASP A 209 -3.53 -21.57 -18.71
CA ASP A 209 -3.02 -22.33 -17.57
C ASP A 209 -2.31 -21.43 -16.55
N VAL A 210 -1.74 -20.31 -17.02
CA VAL A 210 -1.05 -19.33 -16.17
C VAL A 210 -1.34 -17.90 -16.60
N ILE A 211 -1.47 -17.01 -15.62
CA ILE A 211 -1.65 -15.57 -15.81
C ILE A 211 -0.47 -14.83 -15.18
N ILE A 212 0.23 -14.00 -15.94
CA ILE A 212 1.37 -13.20 -15.46
C ILE A 212 1.17 -11.74 -15.88
N GLY A 213 1.84 -10.78 -15.24
CA GLY A 213 1.85 -9.41 -15.74
C GLY A 213 2.01 -8.33 -14.69
N ASN A 214 1.99 -7.09 -15.17
CA ASN A 214 2.06 -5.87 -14.36
C ASN A 214 0.92 -4.91 -14.76
N PRO A 215 -0.27 -5.05 -14.17
CA PRO A 215 -1.40 -4.16 -14.46
C PRO A 215 -1.16 -2.70 -14.06
N PRO A 216 -1.86 -1.73 -14.67
CA PRO A 216 -1.64 -0.30 -14.40
C PRO A 216 -2.03 0.13 -12.98
N PHE A 217 -1.21 1.01 -12.40
CA PHE A 217 -1.34 1.51 -11.02
C PHE A 217 -2.07 2.85 -10.99
N VAL A 218 -3.36 2.85 -10.61
CA VAL A 218 -4.15 4.09 -10.57
C VAL A 218 -4.92 4.16 -9.26
N SER A 219 -4.53 5.13 -8.41
CA SER A 219 -5.17 5.33 -7.11
C SER A 219 -6.59 5.85 -7.25
N LYS A 220 -7.43 5.66 -6.22
CA LYS A 220 -8.81 6.18 -6.21
C LYS A 220 -8.92 7.69 -6.44
N ASN A 221 -7.89 8.45 -6.04
CA ASN A 221 -7.89 9.91 -6.15
C ASN A 221 -7.59 10.35 -7.59
N ASN A 222 -6.85 9.53 -8.32
CA ASN A 222 -6.40 9.81 -9.68
C ASN A 222 -7.27 9.15 -10.75
N ALA A 223 -8.01 8.09 -10.40
CA ALA A 223 -8.81 7.31 -11.35
C ALA A 223 -9.77 8.16 -12.20
N ALA A 224 -10.34 9.23 -11.66
CA ALA A 224 -11.23 10.13 -12.40
C ALA A 224 -10.51 11.13 -13.32
N ALA A 225 -9.20 11.31 -13.13
CA ALA A 225 -8.36 12.16 -13.97
C ALA A 225 -7.65 11.34 -15.07
N GLU A 226 -7.25 10.11 -14.75
CA GLU A 226 -6.38 9.29 -15.59
C GLU A 226 -7.12 8.23 -16.41
N ILE A 227 -8.31 7.80 -15.97
CA ILE A 227 -9.10 6.79 -16.69
C ILE A 227 -10.34 7.45 -17.26
N ASP A 228 -10.62 7.18 -18.53
CA ASP A 228 -11.86 7.60 -19.18
C ASP A 228 -13.09 7.24 -18.32
N SER A 229 -14.01 8.20 -18.20
CA SER A 229 -15.11 8.10 -17.25
C SER A 229 -16.11 7.00 -17.62
N GLU A 230 -16.33 6.76 -18.92
CA GLU A 230 -17.23 5.70 -19.40
C GLU A 230 -16.59 4.33 -19.18
N ARG A 231 -15.30 4.20 -19.51
CA ARG A 231 -14.49 3.01 -19.25
C ARG A 231 -14.48 2.63 -17.77
N LEU A 232 -14.17 3.58 -16.88
CA LEU A 232 -14.13 3.34 -15.45
C LEU A 232 -15.50 2.94 -14.89
N ALA A 233 -16.58 3.56 -15.41
CA ALA A 233 -17.95 3.20 -15.05
C ALA A 233 -18.31 1.78 -15.52
N ALA A 234 -17.91 1.40 -16.73
CA ALA A 234 -18.14 0.06 -17.28
C ALA A 234 -17.43 -1.02 -16.46
N VAL A 235 -16.15 -0.82 -16.11
CA VAL A 235 -15.38 -1.76 -15.26
C VAL A 235 -16.02 -1.90 -13.87
N ARG A 236 -16.39 -0.78 -13.24
CA ARG A 236 -17.07 -0.78 -11.93
C ARG A 236 -18.45 -1.44 -11.99
N LYS A 237 -19.13 -1.39 -13.13
CA LYS A 237 -20.40 -2.07 -13.35
C LYS A 237 -20.21 -3.58 -13.56
N ALA A 238 -19.13 -3.98 -14.24
CA ALA A 238 -18.79 -5.37 -14.47
C ALA A 238 -18.33 -6.09 -13.20
N MET A 239 -17.69 -5.37 -12.27
CA MET A 239 -17.14 -5.91 -11.02
C MET A 239 -17.55 -5.04 -9.82
N PRO A 240 -18.87 -4.99 -9.48
CA PRO A 240 -19.41 -4.11 -8.44
C PRO A 240 -18.92 -4.43 -7.02
N GLU A 241 -18.45 -5.65 -6.79
CA GLU A 241 -17.90 -6.13 -5.52
C GLU A 241 -16.48 -5.63 -5.22
N VAL A 242 -15.76 -5.12 -6.22
CA VAL A 242 -14.48 -4.46 -6.00
C VAL A 242 -14.73 -3.03 -5.50
N SER A 243 -14.18 -2.70 -4.34
CA SER A 243 -14.34 -1.38 -3.73
C SER A 243 -13.91 -0.27 -4.69
N ARG A 244 -14.73 0.77 -4.81
CA ARG A 244 -14.39 1.99 -5.59
C ARG A 244 -13.16 2.73 -5.05
N ARG A 245 -12.73 2.40 -3.83
CA ARG A 245 -11.54 2.95 -3.18
C ARG A 245 -10.29 2.12 -3.38
N ALA A 246 -10.42 0.92 -3.93
CA ALA A 246 -9.28 0.08 -4.29
C ALA A 246 -8.48 0.72 -5.43
N ASP A 247 -7.19 0.40 -5.49
CA ASP A 247 -6.34 0.69 -6.65
C ASP A 247 -6.87 -0.04 -7.89
N TYR A 248 -6.75 0.59 -9.06
CA TYR A 248 -7.26 0.03 -10.31
C TYR A 248 -6.64 -1.34 -10.66
N CYS A 249 -5.37 -1.59 -10.28
CA CYS A 249 -4.75 -2.89 -10.51
C CYS A 249 -5.49 -4.04 -9.81
N VAL A 250 -6.23 -3.78 -8.72
CA VAL A 250 -6.98 -4.80 -7.96
C VAL A 250 -8.06 -5.49 -8.80
N TYR A 251 -8.65 -4.80 -9.78
CA TYR A 251 -9.61 -5.42 -10.71
C TYR A 251 -8.97 -6.57 -11.51
N PHE A 252 -7.69 -6.44 -11.89
CA PHE A 252 -6.96 -7.48 -12.59
C PHE A 252 -6.62 -8.67 -11.68
N PHE A 253 -6.24 -8.43 -10.42
CA PHE A 253 -6.03 -9.50 -9.44
C PHE A 253 -7.30 -10.32 -9.22
N ARG A 254 -8.43 -9.63 -9.05
CA ARG A 254 -9.75 -10.22 -8.88
C ARG A 254 -10.10 -11.10 -10.08
N ARG A 255 -10.02 -10.52 -11.28
CA ARG A 255 -10.36 -11.20 -12.52
C ARG A 255 -9.44 -12.38 -12.82
N ALA A 256 -8.14 -12.24 -12.58
CA ALA A 256 -7.16 -13.31 -12.80
C ALA A 256 -7.53 -14.57 -12.00
N HIS A 257 -7.88 -14.42 -10.72
CA HIS A 257 -8.27 -15.57 -9.89
C HIS A 257 -9.55 -16.25 -10.38
N GLU A 258 -10.51 -15.48 -10.89
CA GLU A 258 -11.77 -16.00 -11.41
C GLU A 258 -11.57 -16.80 -12.71
N GLU A 259 -10.65 -16.37 -13.56
CA GLU A 259 -10.34 -17.00 -14.85
C GLU A 259 -9.38 -18.21 -14.75
N LEU A 260 -8.57 -18.29 -13.67
CA LEU A 260 -7.64 -19.41 -13.47
C LEU A 260 -8.36 -20.76 -13.41
N PRO A 261 -7.88 -21.83 -14.07
CA PRO A 261 -8.36 -23.18 -13.78
C PRO A 261 -7.93 -23.64 -12.37
N LEU A 262 -8.59 -24.66 -11.81
CA LEU A 262 -8.11 -25.30 -10.58
C LEU A 262 -6.70 -25.88 -10.82
N GLY A 263 -5.75 -25.57 -9.94
CA GLY A 263 -4.32 -25.87 -10.08
C GLY A 263 -3.54 -24.86 -10.93
N GLY A 264 -4.23 -23.95 -11.64
CA GLY A 264 -3.62 -22.87 -12.40
C GLY A 264 -2.90 -21.89 -11.48
N ARG A 265 -1.88 -21.22 -12.03
CA ARG A 265 -1.03 -20.27 -11.29
C ARG A 265 -1.19 -18.86 -11.83
N ALA A 266 -1.11 -17.87 -10.95
CA ALA A 266 -0.95 -16.50 -11.38
C ALA A 266 0.13 -15.79 -10.59
N GLY A 267 0.74 -14.80 -11.21
CA GLY A 267 1.68 -13.90 -10.56
C GLY A 267 1.56 -12.50 -11.13
N LEU A 268 1.19 -11.54 -10.28
CA LEU A 268 0.96 -10.17 -10.68
C LEU A 268 1.74 -9.21 -9.80
N VAL A 269 2.14 -8.10 -10.40
CA VAL A 269 2.68 -6.92 -9.70
C VAL A 269 1.53 -5.98 -9.39
N GLY A 270 1.55 -5.34 -8.22
CA GLY A 270 0.63 -4.25 -7.88
C GLY A 270 1.30 -3.23 -6.98
N THR A 271 0.66 -2.07 -6.79
CA THR A 271 1.14 -1.10 -5.78
C THR A 271 1.15 -1.75 -4.40
N ASN A 272 1.98 -1.26 -3.49
CA ASN A 272 2.00 -1.75 -2.11
C ASN A 272 0.64 -1.66 -1.40
N THR A 273 -0.33 -0.90 -1.95
CA THR A 273 -1.68 -0.82 -1.40
C THR A 273 -2.46 -2.13 -1.56
N ILE A 274 -2.09 -3.05 -2.46
CA ILE A 274 -2.81 -4.33 -2.65
C ILE A 274 -2.82 -5.23 -1.39
N ARG A 275 -1.94 -4.95 -0.42
CA ARG A 275 -1.87 -5.62 0.88
C ARG A 275 -2.49 -4.81 2.02
N GLU A 276 -3.12 -3.68 1.72
CA GLU A 276 -3.74 -2.78 2.69
C GLU A 276 -5.23 -2.50 2.40
N ASN A 277 -6.00 -2.28 3.47
CA ASN A 277 -7.36 -1.74 3.47
C ASN A 277 -8.28 -2.32 2.37
N GLU A 278 -9.04 -1.46 1.68
CA GLU A 278 -10.03 -1.87 0.69
C GLU A 278 -9.42 -2.56 -0.55
N SER A 279 -8.19 -2.20 -0.93
CA SER A 279 -7.45 -2.87 -2.02
C SER A 279 -7.14 -4.33 -1.68
N ARG A 280 -6.64 -4.58 -0.46
CA ARG A 280 -6.43 -5.94 0.06
C ARG A 280 -7.73 -6.72 0.12
N ASP A 281 -8.76 -6.11 0.68
CA ASP A 281 -10.02 -6.80 0.92
C ASP A 281 -10.71 -7.19 -0.38
N SER A 282 -10.65 -6.32 -1.40
CA SER A 282 -11.23 -6.59 -2.73
C SER A 282 -10.36 -7.51 -3.60
N GLY A 283 -9.04 -7.55 -3.35
CA GLY A 283 -8.06 -8.35 -4.09
C GLY A 283 -7.60 -9.60 -3.34
N LEU A 284 -6.52 -9.49 -2.57
CA LEU A 284 -5.83 -10.62 -1.94
C LEU A 284 -6.70 -11.39 -0.94
N SER A 285 -7.50 -10.70 -0.12
CA SER A 285 -8.42 -11.37 0.82
C SER A 285 -9.45 -12.20 0.07
N TYR A 286 -10.00 -11.68 -1.04
CA TYR A 286 -10.88 -12.48 -1.89
C TYR A 286 -10.16 -13.69 -2.49
N ILE A 287 -8.95 -13.53 -3.02
CA ILE A 287 -8.18 -14.63 -3.60
C ILE A 287 -8.03 -15.76 -2.58
N VAL A 288 -7.58 -15.44 -1.36
CA VAL A 288 -7.37 -16.43 -0.30
C VAL A 288 -8.70 -17.07 0.14
N ASN A 289 -9.76 -16.28 0.31
CA ASN A 289 -11.06 -16.77 0.77
C ASN A 289 -11.83 -17.55 -0.30
N SER A 290 -11.52 -17.32 -1.58
CA SER A 290 -12.13 -18.00 -2.74
C SER A 290 -11.27 -19.14 -3.25
N GLY A 291 -10.53 -19.80 -2.36
CA GLY A 291 -9.79 -21.02 -2.65
C GLY A 291 -8.42 -20.81 -3.29
N GLY A 292 -7.83 -19.61 -3.23
CA GLY A 292 -6.46 -19.35 -3.66
C GLY A 292 -5.43 -19.58 -2.54
N THR A 293 -4.24 -20.06 -2.89
CA THR A 293 -3.10 -20.16 -1.97
C THR A 293 -1.94 -19.32 -2.49
N ILE A 294 -1.54 -18.29 -1.75
CA ILE A 294 -0.32 -17.52 -2.03
C ILE A 294 0.89 -18.41 -1.75
N VAL A 295 1.72 -18.63 -2.77
CA VAL A 295 2.88 -19.53 -2.70
C VAL A 295 4.20 -18.80 -2.48
N GLU A 296 4.31 -17.61 -3.04
CA GLU A 296 5.48 -16.75 -2.90
C GLU A 296 5.07 -15.30 -3.11
N ALA A 297 5.60 -14.40 -2.30
CA ALA A 297 5.31 -12.98 -2.45
C ALA A 297 6.50 -12.09 -2.05
N VAL A 298 6.60 -10.94 -2.70
CA VAL A 298 7.35 -9.79 -2.22
C VAL A 298 6.36 -8.84 -1.54
N SER A 299 6.51 -8.67 -0.24
CA SER A 299 5.66 -7.80 0.58
C SER A 299 5.80 -6.33 0.21
N THR A 300 7.02 -5.84 0.00
CA THR A 300 7.33 -4.50 -0.49
C THR A 300 8.74 -4.47 -1.07
N GLN A 301 8.93 -3.69 -2.14
CA GLN A 301 10.22 -3.31 -2.72
C GLN A 301 10.10 -1.96 -3.42
N HIS A 302 11.22 -1.26 -3.57
CA HIS A 302 11.31 -0.16 -4.51
C HIS A 302 11.12 -0.68 -5.94
N TRP A 303 10.39 0.05 -6.77
CA TRP A 303 10.30 -0.25 -8.19
C TRP A 303 11.63 0.05 -8.87
N SER A 304 12.08 -0.86 -9.73
CA SER A 304 13.36 -0.74 -10.43
C SER A 304 13.31 0.16 -11.67
N GLY A 305 12.11 0.48 -12.17
CA GLY A 305 11.91 1.42 -13.28
C GLY A 305 11.87 2.89 -12.83
N ASP A 306 11.63 3.79 -13.78
CA ASP A 306 11.72 5.24 -13.56
C ASP A 306 10.65 5.82 -12.61
N ALA A 307 9.63 5.04 -12.24
CA ALA A 307 8.57 5.46 -11.34
C ALA A 307 8.99 5.35 -9.87
N ALA A 308 8.85 6.43 -9.10
CA ALA A 308 9.10 6.47 -7.66
C ALA A 308 7.94 5.83 -6.87
N VAL A 309 7.77 4.51 -6.99
CA VAL A 309 6.69 3.74 -6.37
C VAL A 309 7.21 2.49 -5.68
N HIS A 310 6.54 2.08 -4.60
CA HIS A 310 6.76 0.77 -3.98
C HIS A 310 5.71 -0.23 -4.47
N VAL A 311 6.17 -1.44 -4.79
CA VAL A 311 5.31 -2.50 -5.31
C VAL A 311 5.28 -3.72 -4.40
N SER A 312 4.23 -4.50 -4.54
CA SER A 312 4.13 -5.87 -4.05
C SER A 312 4.03 -6.82 -5.25
N ILE A 313 4.69 -7.97 -5.17
CA ILE A 313 4.62 -9.03 -6.19
C ILE A 313 3.99 -10.25 -5.53
N VAL A 314 2.91 -10.79 -6.08
CA VAL A 314 2.18 -11.89 -5.46
C VAL A 314 1.99 -13.02 -6.43
N ASN A 315 2.42 -14.21 -6.03
CA ASN A 315 2.28 -15.44 -6.79
C ASN A 315 1.37 -16.41 -6.05
N TRP A 316 0.32 -16.89 -6.70
CA TRP A 316 -0.66 -17.79 -6.09
C TRP A 316 -1.08 -18.92 -7.02
N VAL A 317 -1.67 -19.94 -6.42
CA VAL A 317 -2.31 -21.07 -7.09
C VAL A 317 -3.80 -21.01 -6.81
N ARG A 318 -4.67 -21.26 -7.80
CA ARG A 318 -6.09 -21.53 -7.53
C ARG A 318 -6.21 -22.96 -7.01
N GLY A 319 -6.46 -23.11 -5.72
CA GLY A 319 -6.47 -24.37 -4.99
C GLY A 319 -5.45 -24.39 -3.86
N THR A 320 -5.20 -25.57 -3.31
CA THR A 320 -4.24 -25.78 -2.22
C THR A 320 -2.83 -26.02 -2.75
N ALA A 321 -1.83 -25.42 -2.12
CA ALA A 321 -0.42 -25.72 -2.38
C ALA A 321 0.25 -26.26 -1.10
N THR A 322 0.98 -27.38 -1.22
CA THR A 322 1.75 -27.96 -0.11
C THR A 322 3.14 -27.31 0.01
N GLY A 323 3.89 -27.63 1.06
CA GLY A 323 5.25 -27.12 1.29
C GLY A 323 5.32 -25.71 1.91
N LYS A 324 6.55 -25.26 2.19
CA LYS A 324 6.83 -23.91 2.70
C LYS A 324 6.58 -22.85 1.65
N LYS A 325 6.14 -21.66 2.08
CA LYS A 325 5.87 -20.48 1.27
C LYS A 325 6.95 -19.44 1.55
N ALA A 326 7.38 -18.70 0.55
CA ALA A 326 8.44 -17.71 0.72
C ALA A 326 7.86 -16.29 0.68
N LEU A 327 8.10 -15.53 1.75
CA LEU A 327 7.77 -14.11 1.82
C LEU A 327 9.05 -13.29 1.85
N PHE A 328 9.20 -12.38 0.90
CA PHE A 328 10.34 -11.49 0.79
C PHE A 328 9.95 -10.06 1.20
N SER A 329 10.89 -9.29 1.73
CA SER A 329 10.70 -7.87 2.02
C SER A 329 12.01 -7.12 1.83
N GLN A 330 11.94 -5.96 1.19
CA GLN A 330 13.06 -5.04 1.07
C GLN A 330 12.90 -3.90 2.09
N ALA A 331 13.94 -3.64 2.87
CA ALA A 331 14.00 -2.49 3.76
C ALA A 331 14.39 -1.19 3.01
N GLU A 332 14.22 -0.04 3.67
CA GLU A 332 14.57 1.30 3.16
C GLU A 332 16.03 1.42 2.69
N ASP A 333 16.95 0.68 3.33
CA ASP A 333 18.37 0.65 3.00
C ASP A 333 18.70 -0.30 1.82
N GLY A 334 17.68 -0.91 1.21
CA GLY A 334 17.80 -1.87 0.12
C GLY A 334 18.06 -3.32 0.57
N THR A 335 18.21 -3.58 1.87
CA THR A 335 18.47 -4.92 2.41
C THR A 335 17.27 -5.83 2.22
N TRP A 336 17.52 -7.07 1.77
CA TRP A 336 16.50 -8.08 1.57
C TRP A 336 16.38 -9.04 2.76
N SER A 337 15.14 -9.35 3.12
CA SER A 337 14.80 -10.38 4.10
C SER A 337 13.89 -11.44 3.48
N ARG A 338 13.95 -12.66 4.03
CA ARG A 338 13.12 -13.80 3.63
C ARG A 338 12.57 -14.52 4.85
N ALA A 339 11.26 -14.76 4.86
CA ALA A 339 10.58 -15.62 5.81
C ALA A 339 10.01 -16.85 5.10
N ASP A 340 10.25 -18.04 5.68
CA ASP A 340 9.67 -19.30 5.22
C ASP A 340 8.44 -19.64 6.08
N LEU A 341 7.25 -19.55 5.49
CA LEU A 341 5.98 -19.63 6.20
C LEU A 341 5.18 -20.89 5.80
N THR A 342 4.30 -21.34 6.69
CA THR A 342 3.32 -22.39 6.34
C THR A 342 2.16 -21.84 5.51
N LYS A 343 1.83 -20.56 5.70
CA LYS A 343 0.80 -19.81 4.98
C LYS A 343 1.22 -18.35 4.84
N ILE A 344 0.93 -17.74 3.70
CA ILE A 344 1.03 -16.28 3.50
C ILE A 344 -0.41 -15.73 3.48
N GLY A 345 -0.70 -14.80 4.39
CA GLY A 345 -1.99 -14.11 4.45
C GLY A 345 -2.09 -12.96 3.44
N PRO A 346 -3.29 -12.40 3.22
CA PRO A 346 -3.52 -11.31 2.27
C PRO A 346 -2.79 -10.01 2.64
N ALA A 347 -2.38 -9.82 3.90
CA ALA A 347 -1.56 -8.68 4.30
C ALA A 347 -0.08 -8.79 3.88
N LEU A 348 0.36 -9.95 3.33
CA LEU A 348 1.75 -10.23 2.95
C LEU A 348 2.73 -9.92 4.09
N ARG A 349 2.42 -10.39 5.29
CA ARG A 349 3.23 -10.20 6.51
C ARG A 349 3.56 -11.55 7.12
N ASP A 350 4.71 -11.59 7.78
CA ASP A 350 5.02 -12.64 8.74
C ASP A 350 4.25 -12.37 10.05
N GLY A 351 3.81 -13.42 10.72
CA GLY A 351 3.04 -13.35 11.97
C GLY A 351 1.54 -13.62 11.83
N VAL A 352 0.82 -13.35 12.93
CA VAL A 352 -0.62 -13.62 13.04
C VAL A 352 -1.40 -12.67 12.13
N ASP A 353 -2.16 -13.24 11.21
CA ASP A 353 -3.06 -12.48 10.35
C ASP A 353 -4.29 -12.01 11.14
N VAL A 354 -4.25 -10.75 11.55
CA VAL A 354 -5.34 -10.08 12.26
C VAL A 354 -6.30 -9.34 11.33
N SER A 355 -6.25 -9.55 10.01
CA SER A 355 -7.05 -8.81 9.02
C SER A 355 -8.57 -8.94 9.27
N SER A 356 -9.01 -10.05 9.84
CA SER A 356 -10.42 -10.32 10.16
C SER A 356 -10.96 -9.55 11.37
N ALA A 357 -10.12 -8.84 12.13
CA ALA A 357 -10.57 -8.03 13.26
C ALA A 357 -11.54 -6.92 12.80
N GLN A 358 -12.62 -6.75 13.56
CA GLN A 358 -13.75 -5.89 13.25
C GLN A 358 -13.65 -4.56 14.01
N PRO A 359 -14.14 -3.44 13.44
CA PRO A 359 -14.41 -2.25 14.23
C PRO A 359 -15.40 -2.56 15.35
N LEU A 360 -15.08 -2.14 16.57
CA LEU A 360 -15.94 -2.20 17.75
C LEU A 360 -16.76 -0.91 17.79
N LYS A 361 -18.09 -1.03 17.80
CA LYS A 361 -19.00 0.14 17.79
C LYS A 361 -18.75 1.03 18.98
N ARG A 362 -18.48 0.44 20.15
CA ARG A 362 -18.14 1.18 21.37
C ARG A 362 -16.93 2.10 21.20
N ASN A 363 -15.94 1.70 20.40
CA ASN A 363 -14.79 2.55 20.10
C ASN A 363 -15.14 3.58 19.03
N ALA A 364 -15.74 3.16 17.91
CA ALA A 364 -16.08 4.02 16.79
C ALA A 364 -17.04 5.17 17.19
N ASP A 365 -18.00 4.87 18.07
CA ASP A 365 -19.02 5.83 18.53
C ASP A 365 -18.60 6.60 19.80
N SER A 366 -17.36 6.40 20.28
CA SER A 366 -16.88 6.99 21.54
C SER A 366 -16.68 8.51 21.50
N ALA A 367 -16.55 9.08 20.30
CA ALA A 367 -16.11 10.47 20.10
C ALA A 367 -14.79 10.78 20.84
N VAL A 368 -13.86 9.81 20.84
CA VAL A 368 -12.55 9.95 21.48
C VAL A 368 -11.44 10.18 20.46
N CYS A 369 -11.40 9.40 19.38
CA CYS A 369 -10.28 9.41 18.42
C CYS A 369 -10.60 10.24 17.18
N PHE A 370 -9.80 11.28 16.91
CA PHE A 370 -10.02 12.23 15.83
C PHE A 370 -8.74 12.49 15.03
N GLN A 371 -8.92 12.82 13.75
CA GLN A 371 -7.89 13.48 12.98
C GLN A 371 -7.94 15.00 13.25
N GLY A 372 -6.79 15.67 13.36
CA GLY A 372 -6.73 17.13 13.47
C GLY A 372 -7.27 17.90 12.25
N GLN A 373 -7.17 19.23 12.31
CA GLN A 373 -7.78 20.17 11.37
C GLN A 373 -7.07 20.20 10.02
N THR A 374 -7.83 20.23 8.91
CA THR A 374 -7.29 20.48 7.57
C THR A 374 -7.61 21.92 7.18
N HIS A 375 -6.63 22.82 7.32
CA HIS A 375 -6.81 24.26 7.05
C HIS A 375 -7.11 24.53 5.56
N GLY A 376 -6.38 23.90 4.64
CA GLY A 376 -6.66 23.93 3.20
C GLY A 376 -6.07 25.10 2.41
N HIS A 377 -5.49 26.09 3.10
CA HIS A 377 -4.74 27.19 2.48
C HIS A 377 -3.69 27.76 3.43
N GLU A 378 -2.47 28.03 2.98
CA GLU A 378 -1.37 28.52 3.85
C GLU A 378 -1.67 29.87 4.49
N GLY A 379 -2.52 30.70 3.87
CA GLY A 379 -3.01 31.95 4.45
C GLY A 379 -3.78 31.81 5.79
N PHE A 380 -4.13 30.59 6.22
CA PHE A 380 -4.62 30.34 7.59
C PHE A 380 -3.52 30.30 8.65
N LEU A 381 -2.25 30.30 8.25
CA LEU A 381 -1.06 30.18 9.10
C LEU A 381 -0.23 31.48 9.03
N PRO A 382 -0.73 32.59 9.60
CA PRO A 382 -0.01 33.87 9.54
C PRO A 382 1.33 33.78 10.28
N PHE A 383 2.32 34.53 9.79
CA PHE A 383 3.66 34.61 10.36
C PHE A 383 4.22 36.03 10.27
N GLY A 384 5.27 36.33 11.04
CA GLY A 384 5.94 37.64 11.02
C GLY A 384 4.99 38.81 11.30
N GLU A 385 5.12 39.88 10.52
CA GLU A 385 4.35 41.13 10.68
C GLU A 385 2.83 40.92 10.61
N ASP A 386 2.36 40.00 9.76
CA ASP A 386 0.93 39.69 9.64
C ASP A 386 0.38 39.13 10.97
N LEU A 387 1.10 38.18 11.58
CA LEU A 387 0.71 37.62 12.87
C LEU A 387 0.75 38.68 13.98
N GLU A 388 1.81 39.48 14.05
CA GLU A 388 1.91 40.55 15.05
C GLU A 388 0.77 41.57 14.94
N MET A 389 0.40 41.95 13.72
CA MET A 389 -0.71 42.87 13.48
C MET A 389 -2.05 42.27 13.92
N ILE A 390 -2.27 40.98 13.67
CA ILE A 390 -3.48 40.26 14.10
C ILE A 390 -3.54 40.16 15.63
N LEU A 391 -2.42 39.86 16.29
CA LEU A 391 -2.35 39.75 17.76
C LEU A 391 -2.58 41.08 18.49
N LYS A 392 -2.19 42.20 17.87
CA LYS A 392 -2.48 43.56 18.37
C LYS A 392 -3.95 43.94 18.28
N ASP A 393 -4.71 43.31 17.38
CA ASP A 393 -6.15 43.52 17.24
C ASP A 393 -6.94 42.65 18.25
N ARG A 394 -7.49 43.31 19.28
CA ARG A 394 -8.32 42.66 20.29
C ARG A 394 -9.49 41.86 19.71
N SER A 395 -10.05 42.28 18.57
CA SER A 395 -11.16 41.56 17.94
C SER A 395 -10.75 40.27 17.23
N SER A 396 -9.46 40.12 16.92
CA SER A 396 -8.91 38.97 16.20
C SER A 396 -8.07 38.04 17.08
N ARG A 397 -7.61 38.49 18.25
CA ARG A 397 -6.72 37.71 19.12
C ARG A 397 -7.30 36.35 19.53
N ASP A 398 -8.60 36.30 19.82
CA ASP A 398 -9.27 35.08 20.33
C ASP A 398 -9.43 33.98 19.27
N VAL A 399 -9.15 34.28 17.99
CA VAL A 399 -9.22 33.31 16.89
C VAL A 399 -7.83 32.84 16.46
N VAL A 400 -6.77 33.28 17.14
CA VAL A 400 -5.39 32.84 16.93
C VAL A 400 -5.05 31.76 17.95
N HIS A 401 -4.71 30.58 17.47
CA HIS A 401 -4.37 29.45 18.33
C HIS A 401 -3.00 28.88 17.97
N PRO A 402 -2.17 28.46 18.94
CA PRO A 402 -0.98 27.65 18.66
C PRO A 402 -1.38 26.41 17.84
N TYR A 403 -0.63 26.10 16.80
CA TYR A 403 -0.98 25.05 15.84
C TYR A 403 0.10 23.97 15.79
N LEU A 404 -0.25 22.77 16.27
CA LEU A 404 0.68 21.65 16.39
C LEU A 404 0.71 20.78 15.14
N ILE A 405 1.90 20.60 14.58
CA ILE A 405 2.16 19.64 13.50
C ILE A 405 2.96 18.43 13.98
N GLY A 406 3.00 17.37 13.17
CA GLY A 406 3.72 16.14 13.51
C GLY A 406 5.21 16.38 13.77
N GLU A 407 5.86 17.24 12.96
CA GLU A 407 7.28 17.57 13.15
C GLU A 407 7.54 18.34 14.44
N ASP A 408 6.61 19.22 14.85
CA ASP A 408 6.72 19.92 16.12
C ASP A 408 6.69 18.93 17.27
N LEU A 409 5.70 18.03 17.25
CA LEU A 409 5.46 17.07 18.32
C LEU A 409 6.67 16.15 18.55
N VAL A 410 7.24 15.57 17.50
CA VAL A 410 8.31 14.56 17.67
C VAL A 410 9.72 15.09 17.43
N GLY A 411 9.88 16.15 16.63
CA GLY A 411 11.18 16.64 16.15
C GLY A 411 11.75 17.81 16.95
N ARG A 412 10.91 18.59 17.65
CA ARG A 412 11.38 19.68 18.52
C ARG A 412 11.75 19.14 19.90
N LYS A 413 12.71 19.79 20.57
CA LYS A 413 13.21 19.38 21.89
C LYS A 413 12.18 19.53 23.00
N ASP A 414 11.28 20.51 22.86
CA ASP A 414 10.22 20.84 23.81
C ASP A 414 8.82 20.42 23.31
N SER A 415 8.76 19.81 22.12
CA SER A 415 7.52 19.43 21.43
C SER A 415 6.50 20.57 21.24
N SER A 416 6.94 21.83 21.38
CA SER A 416 6.06 23.00 21.32
C SER A 416 5.63 23.33 19.90
N PRO A 417 4.41 23.89 19.69
CA PRO A 417 4.00 24.39 18.38
C PRO A 417 4.97 25.43 17.82
N SER A 418 5.32 25.32 16.54
CA SER A 418 6.19 26.28 15.85
C SER A 418 5.44 27.43 15.17
N ARG A 419 4.10 27.35 15.12
CA ARG A 419 3.26 28.25 14.32
C ARG A 419 1.87 28.42 14.94
N TYR A 420 1.10 29.34 14.36
CA TYR A 420 -0.25 29.67 14.79
C TYR A 420 -1.25 29.47 13.65
N ILE A 421 -2.51 29.21 13.98
CA ILE A 421 -3.62 29.08 13.04
C ILE A 421 -4.72 30.07 13.36
N LEU A 422 -5.31 30.65 12.31
CA LEU A 422 -6.55 31.43 12.40
C LEU A 422 -7.75 30.49 12.30
N ASN A 423 -8.63 30.49 13.31
CA ASN A 423 -9.83 29.64 13.34
C ASN A 423 -11.13 30.45 13.41
N LEU A 424 -11.71 30.71 12.24
CA LEU A 424 -13.02 31.36 12.09
C LEU A 424 -14.16 30.34 11.81
N ASN A 425 -13.96 29.05 12.11
CA ASN A 425 -14.97 28.03 11.77
C ASN A 425 -16.29 28.24 12.54
N HIS A 426 -16.19 28.73 13.77
CA HIS A 426 -17.34 29.04 14.64
C HIS A 426 -18.24 30.16 14.10
N CYS A 427 -17.76 31.02 13.20
CA CYS A 427 -18.56 32.10 12.59
C CYS A 427 -19.60 31.50 11.64
N GLY A 428 -20.89 31.68 11.91
CA GLY A 428 -21.98 31.13 11.10
C GLY A 428 -22.08 31.76 9.71
N ASP A 429 -21.73 33.04 9.60
CA ASP A 429 -21.81 33.82 8.38
C ASP A 429 -20.62 34.78 8.19
N LEU A 430 -20.64 35.50 7.06
CA LEU A 430 -19.60 36.45 6.68
C LEU A 430 -19.54 37.65 7.65
N PHE A 431 -20.68 38.12 8.16
CA PHE A 431 -20.74 39.28 9.05
C PHE A 431 -20.11 38.98 10.40
N GLU A 432 -20.30 37.76 10.92
CA GLU A 432 -19.60 37.30 12.11
C GLU A 432 -18.09 37.20 11.88
N ALA A 433 -17.66 36.64 10.74
CA ALA A 433 -16.24 36.57 10.40
C ALA A 433 -15.60 37.97 10.29
N MET A 434 -16.31 38.95 9.70
CA MET A 434 -15.86 40.35 9.59
C MET A 434 -15.67 41.07 10.92
N LYS A 435 -16.23 40.56 12.03
CA LYS A 435 -16.00 41.13 13.37
C LYS A 435 -14.54 40.94 13.81
N HIS A 436 -13.85 39.93 13.29
CA HIS A 436 -12.44 39.64 13.54
C HIS A 436 -11.55 40.39 12.54
N LYS A 437 -11.50 41.72 12.69
CA LYS A 437 -11.05 42.67 11.65
C LYS A 437 -9.76 42.27 10.96
N SER A 438 -8.63 42.23 11.68
CA SER A 438 -7.32 41.97 11.09
C SER A 438 -7.19 40.53 10.57
N ALA A 439 -7.74 39.55 11.28
CA ALA A 439 -7.73 38.15 10.83
C ALA A 439 -8.54 37.96 9.54
N PHE A 440 -9.74 38.53 9.48
CA PHE A 440 -10.59 38.49 8.30
C PHE A 440 -9.95 39.21 7.11
N ALA A 441 -9.37 40.40 7.33
CA ALA A 441 -8.68 41.13 6.28
C ALA A 441 -7.48 40.36 5.71
N HIS A 442 -6.71 39.69 6.57
CA HIS A 442 -5.62 38.80 6.15
C HIS A 442 -6.14 37.65 5.28
N LEU A 443 -7.18 36.94 5.73
CA LEU A 443 -7.76 35.83 4.97
C LEU A 443 -8.41 36.30 3.66
N ALA A 444 -9.09 37.45 3.64
CA ALA A 444 -9.67 38.02 2.42
C ALA A 444 -8.59 38.32 1.37
N LYS A 445 -7.41 38.77 1.82
CA LYS A 445 -6.27 39.05 0.95
C LYS A 445 -5.57 37.78 0.46
N GLN A 446 -5.35 36.81 1.35
CA GLN A 446 -4.48 35.66 1.09
C GLN A 446 -5.21 34.39 0.67
N VAL A 447 -6.46 34.20 1.07
CA VAL A 447 -7.19 32.93 0.95
C VAL A 447 -8.35 33.02 -0.05
N GLN A 448 -9.11 34.11 -0.01
CA GLN A 448 -10.31 34.26 -0.83
C GLN A 448 -10.04 34.12 -2.35
N PRO A 449 -9.03 34.79 -2.94
CA PRO A 449 -8.81 34.74 -4.40
C PRO A 449 -8.50 33.33 -4.90
N ASP A 450 -7.68 32.58 -4.16
CA ASP A 450 -7.23 31.24 -4.56
C ASP A 450 -8.34 30.19 -4.43
N ILE A 451 -9.19 30.30 -3.41
CA ILE A 451 -10.36 29.43 -3.25
C ILE A 451 -11.40 29.69 -4.36
N GLU A 452 -11.65 30.97 -4.67
CA GLU A 452 -12.58 31.35 -5.74
C GLU A 452 -12.08 30.84 -7.11
N GLU A 453 -10.77 30.94 -7.37
CA GLU A 453 -10.17 30.40 -8.59
C GLU A 453 -10.29 28.88 -8.68
N ALA A 454 -10.01 28.17 -7.59
CA ALA A 454 -10.19 26.71 -7.53
C ALA A 454 -11.66 26.30 -7.81
N ALA A 455 -12.63 27.07 -7.32
CA ALA A 455 -14.05 26.85 -7.60
C ALA A 455 -14.41 27.08 -9.07
N ARG A 456 -13.85 28.13 -9.71
CA ARG A 456 -14.03 28.39 -11.14
C ARG A 456 -13.50 27.25 -12.00
N LYS A 457 -12.28 26.77 -11.71
CA LYS A 457 -11.68 25.62 -12.42
C LYS A 457 -12.51 24.35 -12.26
N GLU A 458 -13.01 24.06 -11.04
CA GLU A 458 -13.90 22.92 -10.79
C GLU A 458 -15.20 23.03 -11.60
N HIS A 459 -15.80 24.21 -11.68
CA HIS A 459 -17.00 24.44 -12.49
C HIS A 459 -16.75 24.24 -13.98
N ALA A 460 -15.67 24.82 -14.52
CA ALA A 460 -15.30 24.68 -15.92
C ALA A 460 -15.05 23.22 -16.31
N LYS A 461 -14.41 22.42 -15.44
CA LYS A 461 -14.13 21.01 -15.69
C LYS A 461 -15.37 20.12 -15.56
N SER A 462 -16.24 20.38 -14.58
CA SER A 462 -17.36 19.48 -14.25
C SER A 462 -18.68 19.84 -14.90
N GLY A 463 -18.87 21.10 -15.32
CA GLY A 463 -20.16 21.65 -15.75
C GLY A 463 -21.23 21.69 -14.65
N LYS A 464 -20.92 21.29 -13.40
CA LYS A 464 -21.88 21.20 -12.31
C LYS A 464 -22.01 22.52 -11.57
N ALA A 465 -23.25 22.88 -11.24
CA ALA A 465 -23.58 24.09 -10.45
C ALA A 465 -23.18 23.99 -8.96
N SER A 466 -22.83 22.79 -8.48
CA SER A 466 -22.34 22.57 -7.11
C SER A 466 -21.22 21.52 -7.10
N GLY A 467 -20.14 21.83 -6.38
CA GLY A 467 -19.00 20.96 -6.14
C GLY A 467 -18.32 21.27 -4.79
N PRO A 468 -17.39 20.42 -4.33
CA PRO A 468 -16.65 20.65 -3.09
C PRO A 468 -15.94 22.01 -3.03
N ARG A 469 -15.21 22.43 -4.08
CA ARG A 469 -14.51 23.71 -4.11
C ARG A 469 -15.49 24.88 -4.20
N GLN A 470 -16.52 24.74 -5.03
CA GLN A 470 -17.60 25.74 -5.12
C GLN A 470 -18.35 25.95 -3.80
N SER A 471 -18.56 24.89 -3.03
CA SER A 471 -19.20 24.96 -1.71
C SER A 471 -18.28 25.56 -0.65
N HIS A 472 -16.96 25.37 -0.77
CA HIS A 472 -15.97 25.99 0.11
C HIS A 472 -15.80 27.47 -0.17
N ALA A 473 -15.86 27.90 -1.45
CA ALA A 473 -15.82 29.32 -1.82
C ALA A 473 -16.92 30.17 -1.15
N LYS A 474 -18.10 29.58 -0.88
CA LYS A 474 -19.18 30.27 -0.14
C LYS A 474 -18.86 30.55 1.34
N ARG A 475 -17.82 29.91 1.86
CA ARG A 475 -17.37 29.96 3.26
C ARG A 475 -15.84 29.95 3.32
N TRP A 476 -15.20 30.70 2.43
CA TRP A 476 -13.76 30.69 2.20
C TRP A 476 -12.94 31.05 3.44
N TRP A 477 -13.54 31.77 4.40
CA TRP A 477 -12.93 32.11 5.69
C TRP A 477 -12.86 30.94 6.67
N LYS A 478 -13.47 29.79 6.33
CA LYS A 478 -13.42 28.56 7.12
C LYS A 478 -12.38 27.59 6.57
N HIS A 479 -11.84 26.75 7.43
CA HIS A 479 -10.95 25.66 7.03
C HIS A 479 -11.65 24.66 6.10
N TRP A 480 -10.87 23.95 5.28
CA TRP A 480 -11.40 22.86 4.45
C TRP A 480 -12.10 21.78 5.30
N ARG A 481 -11.49 21.40 6.43
CA ARG A 481 -12.09 20.57 7.48
C ARG A 481 -11.77 21.15 8.85
N GLY A 482 -12.71 21.92 9.40
CA GLY A 482 -12.55 22.61 10.68
C GLY A 482 -12.57 21.72 11.93
N ARG A 483 -13.15 20.52 11.84
CA ARG A 483 -13.19 19.52 12.94
C ARG A 483 -13.77 20.09 14.24
N GLU A 484 -14.91 20.76 14.16
CA GLU A 484 -15.59 21.39 15.30
C GLU A 484 -15.95 20.35 16.38
N GLU A 485 -16.29 19.13 15.97
CA GLU A 485 -16.56 17.99 16.87
C GLU A 485 -15.36 17.65 17.75
N MET A 486 -14.16 17.70 17.18
CA MET A 486 -12.91 17.40 17.88
C MET A 486 -12.53 18.53 18.83
N LEU A 487 -12.62 19.79 18.36
CA LEU A 487 -12.36 20.95 19.21
C LEU A 487 -13.34 21.03 20.39
N ALA A 488 -14.62 20.74 20.18
CA ALA A 488 -15.61 20.69 21.24
C ALA A 488 -15.36 19.55 22.24
N ALA A 489 -14.77 18.43 21.80
CA ALA A 489 -14.40 17.32 22.68
C ALA A 489 -13.18 17.68 23.54
N ILE A 490 -12.10 18.19 22.94
CA ILE A 490 -10.87 18.54 23.69
C ILE A 490 -11.02 19.83 24.51
N GLY A 491 -11.86 20.77 24.09
CA GLY A 491 -12.10 22.04 24.80
C GLY A 491 -12.81 21.87 26.16
N LYS A 492 -13.35 20.68 26.44
CA LYS A 492 -13.90 20.31 27.76
C LYS A 492 -12.84 19.76 28.71
N LEU A 493 -11.62 19.54 28.22
CA LEU A 493 -10.52 18.95 28.95
C LEU A 493 -9.44 20.00 29.19
N SER A 494 -8.62 19.77 30.22
CA SER A 494 -7.42 20.57 30.44
C SER A 494 -6.30 20.22 29.44
N ARG A 495 -6.28 18.95 29.01
CA ARG A 495 -5.30 18.38 28.09
C ARG A 495 -5.92 17.19 27.35
N TYR A 496 -5.32 16.83 26.22
CA TYR A 496 -5.70 15.67 25.42
C TYR A 496 -4.45 14.87 25.01
N ILE A 497 -4.61 13.61 24.62
CA ILE A 497 -3.49 12.79 24.12
C ILE A 497 -3.35 13.02 22.61
N ALA A 498 -2.12 13.14 22.13
CA ALA A 498 -1.82 13.28 20.70
C ALA A 498 -0.63 12.41 20.28
N CYS A 499 -0.61 11.99 19.01
CA CYS A 499 0.58 11.43 18.36
C CYS A 499 0.71 11.91 16.92
N SER A 500 1.92 11.85 16.35
CA SER A 500 2.08 12.04 14.90
C SER A 500 1.31 10.96 14.16
N ARG A 501 0.58 11.36 13.12
CA ARG A 501 -0.22 10.44 12.33
C ARG A 501 0.62 9.64 11.35
N VAL A 502 1.72 10.19 10.84
CA VAL A 502 2.67 9.48 9.97
C VAL A 502 3.94 9.25 10.79
N THR A 503 4.16 8.01 11.22
CA THR A 503 5.25 7.68 12.14
C THR A 503 5.58 6.19 12.14
N LYS A 504 6.86 5.83 12.26
CA LYS A 504 7.30 4.42 12.41
C LYS A 504 6.79 3.82 13.73
N ARG A 505 6.77 4.64 14.79
CA ARG A 505 6.26 4.30 16.11
C ARG A 505 5.33 5.41 16.60
N PRO A 506 4.09 5.11 17.02
CA PRO A 506 3.26 6.11 17.66
C PRO A 506 3.87 6.44 19.02
N ILE A 507 4.28 7.70 19.18
CA ILE A 507 4.77 8.26 20.43
C ILE A 507 3.69 9.23 20.89
N PHE A 508 3.08 8.92 22.03
CA PHE A 508 1.97 9.70 22.57
C PHE A 508 2.47 10.73 23.57
N GLU A 509 1.88 11.91 23.56
CA GLU A 509 2.09 12.98 24.54
C GLU A 509 0.76 13.62 24.93
N PHE A 510 0.73 14.23 26.12
CA PHE A 510 -0.37 15.11 26.51
C PHE A 510 -0.13 16.51 25.95
N VAL A 511 -1.18 17.13 25.42
CA VAL A 511 -1.17 18.47 24.81
C VAL A 511 -2.27 19.30 25.44
N SER A 512 -1.97 20.56 25.79
CA SER A 512 -2.97 21.52 26.29
C SER A 512 -4.13 21.70 25.29
N SER A 513 -5.36 21.81 25.78
CA SER A 513 -6.54 22.07 24.95
C SER A 513 -6.53 23.44 24.25
N GLU A 514 -5.64 24.35 24.65
CA GLU A 514 -5.40 25.63 23.97
C GLU A 514 -4.69 25.45 22.62
N ILE A 515 -4.03 24.31 22.39
CA ILE A 515 -3.26 24.02 21.17
C ILE A 515 -4.14 23.26 20.18
N HIS A 516 -4.30 23.82 18.98
CA HIS A 516 -5.06 23.20 17.90
C HIS A 516 -4.18 22.22 17.08
N PRO A 517 -4.62 20.98 16.87
CA PRO A 517 -3.85 19.97 16.14
C PRO A 517 -4.13 20.01 14.64
N SER A 518 -3.09 19.83 13.83
CA SER A 518 -3.19 19.67 12.38
C SER A 518 -3.64 18.28 11.93
N ASP A 519 -4.01 18.16 10.65
CA ASP A 519 -4.50 16.91 10.04
C ASP A 519 -3.48 15.75 9.99
N VAL A 520 -2.21 16.06 10.24
CA VAL A 520 -1.09 15.12 10.41
C VAL A 520 -0.84 14.73 11.88
N VAL A 521 -1.68 15.19 12.81
CA VAL A 521 -1.71 14.77 14.21
C VAL A 521 -2.98 13.96 14.46
N GLN A 522 -2.83 12.82 15.11
CA GLN A 522 -3.95 12.02 15.62
C GLN A 522 -4.24 12.44 17.06
N VAL A 523 -5.51 12.67 17.37
CA VAL A 523 -6.00 13.27 18.62
C VAL A 523 -6.86 12.24 19.35
N PHE A 524 -6.69 12.13 20.67
CA PHE A 524 -7.51 11.32 21.54
C PHE A 524 -8.01 12.19 22.69
N ALA A 525 -9.32 12.43 22.75
CA ALA A 525 -9.99 13.25 23.76
C ALA A 525 -10.09 12.53 25.12
N LEU A 526 -8.93 12.19 25.68
CA LEU A 526 -8.73 11.56 26.98
C LEU A 526 -7.66 12.37 27.73
N GLU A 527 -7.86 12.59 29.03
CA GLU A 527 -6.92 13.35 29.88
C GLU A 527 -6.26 12.48 30.96
N ASP A 528 -6.63 11.20 31.04
CA ASP A 528 -6.24 10.27 32.09
C ASP A 528 -5.01 9.43 31.74
N ASP A 529 -4.22 9.12 32.76
CA ASP A 529 -2.96 8.39 32.68
C ASP A 529 -3.11 6.90 32.36
N TYR A 530 -4.27 6.31 32.69
CA TYR A 530 -4.56 4.91 32.37
C TYR A 530 -4.70 4.72 30.87
N SER A 531 -5.54 5.55 30.23
CA SER A 531 -5.75 5.54 28.79
C SER A 531 -4.47 5.85 28.02
N PHE A 532 -3.67 6.81 28.53
CA PHE A 532 -2.33 7.06 28.00
C PHE A 532 -1.47 5.81 28.03
N GLY A 533 -1.43 5.11 29.18
CA GLY A 533 -0.66 3.88 29.33
C GLY A 533 -1.06 2.78 28.35
N VAL A 534 -2.36 2.54 28.18
CA VAL A 534 -2.88 1.57 27.21
C VAL A 534 -2.43 1.90 25.79
N LEU A 535 -2.60 3.15 25.35
CA LEU A 535 -2.20 3.59 24.01
C LEU A 535 -0.67 3.55 23.80
N GLN A 536 0.10 3.92 24.82
CA GLN A 536 1.57 3.96 24.74
C GLN A 536 2.23 2.57 24.79
N SER A 537 1.50 1.56 25.28
CA SER A 537 2.04 0.20 25.43
C SER A 537 2.62 -0.37 24.12
N GLY A 538 3.63 -1.23 24.26
CA GLY A 538 4.15 -2.07 23.19
C GLY A 538 3.09 -3.02 22.62
N LEU A 539 2.04 -3.31 23.40
CA LEU A 539 0.89 -4.10 22.95
C LEU A 539 0.05 -3.33 21.91
N HIS A 540 -0.31 -2.08 22.18
CA HIS A 540 -0.99 -1.23 21.20
C HIS A 540 -0.09 -0.91 20.01
N TRP A 541 1.22 -0.74 20.23
CA TRP A 541 2.18 -0.56 19.14
C TRP A 541 2.19 -1.78 18.19
N LYS A 542 2.21 -3.01 18.71
CA LYS A 542 2.11 -4.25 17.90
C LYS A 542 0.79 -4.31 17.12
N TRP A 543 -0.32 -3.88 17.70
CA TRP A 543 -1.59 -3.76 16.99
C TRP A 543 -1.53 -2.71 15.87
N PHE A 544 -1.00 -1.52 16.18
CA PHE A 544 -0.79 -0.43 15.23
C PHE A 544 0.02 -0.88 14.02
N ILE A 545 1.23 -1.44 14.21
CA ILE A 545 2.08 -1.84 13.07
C ILE A 545 1.39 -2.86 12.18
N THR A 546 0.47 -3.65 12.74
CA THR A 546 -0.23 -4.72 12.02
C THR A 546 -1.49 -4.24 11.31
N ARG A 547 -2.15 -3.20 11.83
CA ARG A 547 -3.46 -2.72 11.36
C ARG A 547 -3.42 -1.34 10.69
N CYS A 548 -2.32 -0.60 10.82
CA CYS A 548 -2.15 0.70 10.18
C CYS A 548 -2.07 0.55 8.65
N SER A 549 -2.40 1.63 7.94
CA SER A 549 -2.03 1.77 6.53
C SER A 549 -0.62 2.36 6.42
N THR A 550 -0.09 2.45 5.21
CA THR A 550 1.13 3.21 4.94
C THR A 550 0.84 4.44 4.08
N LEU A 551 1.76 5.41 4.12
CA LEU A 551 1.91 6.45 3.13
C LEU A 551 3.30 6.22 2.51
N GLU A 552 3.32 5.73 1.27
CA GLU A 552 4.51 5.09 0.69
C GLU A 552 4.91 3.91 1.59
N GLU A 553 6.03 3.98 2.29
CA GLU A 553 6.47 2.97 3.27
C GLU A 553 6.18 3.36 4.72
N ARG A 554 5.86 4.64 4.98
CA ARG A 554 5.77 5.16 6.34
C ARG A 554 4.44 4.78 6.97
N PRO A 555 4.42 4.11 8.14
CA PRO A 555 3.17 3.75 8.79
C PRO A 555 2.34 5.00 9.12
N ARG A 556 1.03 4.87 8.90
CA ARG A 556 0.06 5.93 9.12
C ARG A 556 -1.02 5.44 10.07
N TYR A 557 -1.24 6.19 11.14
CA TYR A 557 -2.32 5.93 12.08
C TYR A 557 -3.68 6.17 11.39
N THR A 558 -4.45 5.08 11.30
CA THR A 558 -5.75 5.04 10.66
C THR A 558 -6.77 4.61 11.71
N SER A 559 -7.65 5.53 12.09
CA SER A 559 -8.51 5.38 13.26
C SER A 559 -9.43 4.16 13.16
N ASP A 560 -10.05 3.94 12.00
CA ASP A 560 -10.98 2.85 11.73
C ASP A 560 -10.34 1.45 11.83
N THR A 561 -9.13 1.29 11.29
CA THR A 561 -8.46 0.00 11.30
C THR A 561 -7.64 -0.24 12.57
N VAL A 562 -7.12 0.81 13.22
CA VAL A 562 -6.31 0.70 14.44
C VAL A 562 -7.14 0.91 15.70
N PHE A 563 -7.65 2.11 15.93
CA PHE A 563 -8.32 2.48 17.19
C PHE A 563 -9.70 1.82 17.32
N ASP A 564 -10.52 1.90 16.28
CA ASP A 564 -11.89 1.39 16.32
C ASP A 564 -11.90 -0.14 16.48
N SER A 565 -10.87 -0.84 15.99
CA SER A 565 -10.75 -2.30 16.16
C SER A 565 -9.91 -2.75 17.36
N PHE A 566 -9.19 -1.86 18.04
CA PHE A 566 -8.35 -2.26 19.18
C PHE A 566 -9.23 -2.65 20.39
N PRO A 567 -9.12 -3.88 20.91
CA PRO A 567 -9.84 -4.25 22.12
C PRO A 567 -9.22 -3.60 23.35
N TRP A 568 -10.04 -2.96 24.19
CA TRP A 568 -9.60 -2.39 25.47
C TRP A 568 -9.68 -3.43 26.60
N PRO A 569 -8.95 -3.26 27.73
CA PRO A 569 -9.07 -4.15 28.88
C PRO A 569 -10.51 -4.18 29.41
N GLN A 570 -11.11 -5.38 29.49
CA GLN A 570 -12.53 -5.54 29.85
C GLN A 570 -12.76 -5.68 31.36
N ASP A 571 -11.85 -6.37 32.06
CA ASP A 571 -12.03 -6.77 33.47
C ASP A 571 -10.92 -6.22 34.38
N ALA A 572 -10.28 -5.12 34.00
CA ALA A 572 -9.21 -4.51 34.79
C ALA A 572 -9.73 -4.08 36.17
N SER A 573 -9.06 -4.52 37.24
CA SER A 573 -9.32 -4.06 38.61
C SER A 573 -8.81 -2.64 38.85
N GLU A 574 -9.34 -1.96 39.87
CA GLU A 574 -8.89 -0.60 40.23
C GLU A 574 -7.37 -0.57 40.53
N LYS A 575 -6.84 -1.63 41.15
CA LYS A 575 -5.40 -1.79 41.41
C LYS A 575 -4.59 -1.86 40.11
N GLN A 576 -5.05 -2.61 39.11
CA GLN A 576 -4.39 -2.72 37.80
C GLN A 576 -4.47 -1.39 37.04
N ALA A 577 -5.62 -0.72 37.04
CA ALA A 577 -5.78 0.58 36.39
C ALA A 577 -4.84 1.64 36.99
N LEU A 578 -4.72 1.69 38.33
CA LEU A 578 -3.77 2.55 39.03
C LEU A 578 -2.31 2.21 38.71
N ALA A 579 -1.97 0.92 38.58
CA ALA A 579 -0.62 0.49 38.23
C ALA A 579 -0.23 0.94 36.81
N VAL A 580 -1.13 0.77 35.83
CA VAL A 580 -0.92 1.25 34.45
C VAL A 580 -0.71 2.76 34.43
N ALA A 581 -1.57 3.53 35.10
CA ALA A 581 -1.45 4.98 35.16
C ALA A 581 -0.15 5.46 35.82
N LYS A 582 0.27 4.78 36.90
CA LYS A 582 1.54 5.06 37.57
C LYS A 582 2.72 4.81 36.65
N ALA A 583 2.79 3.63 36.01
CA ALA A 583 3.87 3.28 35.09
C ALA A 583 3.91 4.23 33.88
N ALA A 584 2.75 4.63 33.36
CA ALA A 584 2.62 5.62 32.30
C ALA A 584 3.20 6.99 32.70
N HIS A 585 2.89 7.45 33.92
CA HIS A 585 3.41 8.70 34.44
C HIS A 585 4.93 8.65 34.64
N GLU A 586 5.45 7.58 35.25
CA GLU A 586 6.88 7.36 35.46
C GLU A 586 7.65 7.33 34.12
N LEU A 587 7.11 6.65 33.10
CA LEU A 587 7.66 6.65 31.75
C LEU A 587 7.78 8.08 31.19
N ARG A 588 6.72 8.90 31.29
CA ARG A 588 6.74 10.28 30.80
C ARG A 588 7.71 11.17 31.58
N GLN A 589 7.81 11.01 32.89
CA GLN A 589 8.80 11.73 33.71
C GLN A 589 10.23 11.39 33.27
N LEU A 590 10.51 10.09 33.06
CA LEU A 590 11.81 9.64 32.56
C LEU A 590 12.12 10.22 31.18
N ARG A 591 11.16 10.21 30.24
CA ARG A 591 11.34 10.83 28.92
C ARG A 591 11.77 12.29 29.04
N ARG A 592 11.07 13.09 29.85
CA ARG A 592 11.40 14.51 30.02
C ARG A 592 12.80 14.69 30.60
N SER A 593 13.17 13.88 31.60
CA SER A 593 14.51 13.92 32.19
C SER A 593 15.60 13.59 31.16
N LEU A 594 15.41 12.54 30.35
CA LEU A 594 16.36 12.14 29.30
C LEU A 594 16.43 13.18 28.18
N MET A 595 15.28 13.70 27.71
CA MET A 595 15.23 14.75 26.70
C MET A 595 15.95 16.02 27.16
N MET A 596 15.73 16.46 28.39
CA MET A 596 16.40 17.65 28.93
C MET A 596 17.90 17.43 29.13
N SER A 597 18.31 16.30 29.72
CA SER A 597 19.72 16.02 30.02
C SER A 597 20.59 15.86 28.75
N HIS A 598 20.03 15.26 27.70
CA HIS A 598 20.74 15.05 26.44
C HIS A 598 20.45 16.11 25.37
N GLY A 599 19.50 17.02 25.63
CA GLY A 599 19.04 18.00 24.65
C GLY A 599 18.40 17.35 23.41
N TRP A 600 17.71 16.22 23.61
CA TRP A 600 17.10 15.39 22.58
C TRP A 600 15.64 15.75 22.33
N SER A 601 15.20 15.58 21.08
CA SER A 601 13.77 15.49 20.75
C SER A 601 13.20 14.12 21.12
N LEU A 602 11.87 13.97 21.09
CA LEU A 602 11.23 12.65 21.24
C LEU A 602 11.72 11.66 20.17
N ARG A 603 11.91 12.13 18.94
CA ARG A 603 12.46 11.33 17.84
C ARG A 603 13.86 10.81 18.17
N ASP A 604 14.73 11.67 18.68
CA ASP A 604 16.10 11.29 19.04
C ASP A 604 16.11 10.30 20.20
N LEU A 605 15.30 10.54 21.22
CA LEU A 605 15.15 9.67 22.38
C LEU A 605 14.75 8.25 21.97
N TYR A 606 13.71 8.11 21.14
CA TYR A 606 13.24 6.78 20.72
C TYR A 606 14.22 6.10 19.77
N ARG A 607 14.81 6.83 18.83
CA ARG A 607 15.87 6.30 17.96
C ARG A 607 17.04 5.74 18.77
N ALA A 608 17.48 6.47 19.80
CA ALA A 608 18.55 6.00 20.68
C ALA A 608 18.15 4.74 21.46
N SER A 609 16.92 4.69 21.97
CA SER A 609 16.43 3.53 22.74
C SER A 609 16.27 2.25 21.90
N GLU A 610 16.07 2.39 20.58
CA GLU A 610 15.81 1.29 19.64
C GLU A 610 17.08 0.75 18.96
N GLN A 611 18.23 1.40 19.14
CA GLN A 611 19.53 0.96 18.57
C GLN A 611 20.11 -0.31 19.22
N GLY A 612 19.40 -0.92 20.17
CA GLY A 612 19.79 -2.16 20.86
C GLY A 612 20.56 -1.92 22.15
N GLY A 613 20.54 -2.91 23.04
CA GLY A 613 21.14 -2.82 24.37
C GLY A 613 20.14 -2.38 25.45
N LYS A 614 20.46 -2.70 26.70
CA LYS A 614 19.62 -2.34 27.85
C LYS A 614 19.70 -0.83 28.09
N ASN A 615 18.55 -0.18 28.15
CA ASN A 615 18.45 1.25 28.43
C ASN A 615 17.23 1.55 29.31
N ASP A 616 17.31 2.62 30.10
CA ASP A 616 16.31 2.97 31.11
C ASP A 616 14.91 3.18 30.50
N LEU A 617 14.83 3.74 29.28
CA LEU A 617 13.56 3.95 28.60
C LEU A 617 12.92 2.62 28.20
N GLY A 618 13.72 1.67 27.72
CA GLY A 618 13.29 0.30 27.40
C GLY A 618 12.78 -0.45 28.63
N ASP A 619 13.48 -0.33 29.76
CA ASP A 619 13.05 -0.91 31.04
C ASP A 619 11.72 -0.31 31.52
N ALA A 620 11.56 1.03 31.44
CA ALA A 620 10.31 1.71 31.80
C ALA A 620 9.15 1.35 30.84
N GLN A 621 9.43 1.19 29.55
CA GLN A 621 8.44 0.72 28.58
C GLN A 621 8.02 -0.72 28.86
N ALA A 622 8.96 -1.62 29.20
CA ALA A 622 8.65 -3.00 29.57
C ALA A 622 7.79 -3.08 30.85
N ALA A 623 8.06 -2.22 31.83
CA ALA A 623 7.24 -2.13 33.06
C ALA A 623 5.81 -1.66 32.77
N LEU A 624 5.64 -0.69 31.86
CA LEU A 624 4.32 -0.27 31.39
C LEU A 624 3.61 -1.43 30.67
N ASP A 625 4.31 -2.13 29.79
CA ASP A 625 3.75 -3.24 29.01
C ASP A 625 3.29 -4.40 29.91
N GLU A 626 4.05 -4.72 30.96
CA GLU A 626 3.67 -5.70 31.98
C GLU A 626 2.38 -5.28 32.72
N CYS A 627 2.28 -4.00 33.12
CA CYS A 627 1.09 -3.48 33.80
C CYS A 627 -0.15 -3.53 32.89
N VAL A 628 0.00 -3.18 31.61
CA VAL A 628 -1.10 -3.22 30.64
C VAL A 628 -1.48 -4.66 30.33
N GLY A 629 -0.51 -5.56 30.13
CA GLY A 629 -0.75 -6.99 29.96
C GLY A 629 -1.49 -7.61 31.15
N ALA A 630 -1.12 -7.23 32.37
CA ALA A 630 -1.85 -7.62 33.58
C ALA A 630 -3.29 -7.09 33.60
N ALA A 631 -3.54 -5.86 33.13
CA ALA A 631 -4.89 -5.31 33.02
C ALA A 631 -5.76 -6.07 32.00
N PHE A 632 -5.15 -6.63 30.94
CA PHE A 632 -5.83 -7.54 30.00
C PHE A 632 -5.97 -8.98 30.53
N GLY A 633 -5.33 -9.34 31.64
CA GLY A 633 -5.28 -10.72 32.13
C GLY A 633 -4.39 -11.65 31.31
N MET A 634 -3.42 -11.10 30.57
CA MET A 634 -2.54 -11.85 29.67
C MET A 634 -1.44 -12.59 30.44
N SER A 635 -1.18 -13.83 30.04
CA SER A 635 0.04 -14.54 30.40
C SER A 635 1.28 -13.88 29.78
N ARG A 636 2.47 -14.18 30.31
CA ARG A 636 3.74 -13.65 29.79
C ARG A 636 3.95 -13.98 28.31
N LYS A 637 3.60 -15.20 27.89
CA LYS A 637 3.71 -15.63 26.49
C LYS A 637 2.80 -14.80 25.58
N GLU A 638 1.57 -14.53 26.01
CA GLU A 638 0.66 -13.69 25.24
C GLU A 638 1.16 -12.24 25.16
N GLN A 639 1.83 -11.72 26.19
CA GLN A 639 2.43 -10.38 26.12
C GLN A 639 3.58 -10.31 25.09
N GLU A 640 4.37 -11.38 24.98
CA GLU A 640 5.42 -11.52 23.96
C GLU A 640 4.81 -11.64 22.54
N GLU A 641 3.70 -12.36 22.37
CA GLU A 641 3.00 -12.56 21.09
C GLU A 641 1.50 -12.18 21.15
N PRO A 642 1.15 -10.88 21.23
CA PRO A 642 -0.19 -10.45 21.62
C PRO A 642 -1.23 -10.46 20.50
N LEU A 643 -0.83 -10.60 19.24
CA LEU A 643 -1.73 -10.45 18.11
C LEU A 643 -2.84 -11.51 18.07
N ALA A 644 -2.52 -12.76 18.42
CA ALA A 644 -3.52 -13.83 18.49
C ALA A 644 -4.55 -13.56 19.58
N PHE A 645 -4.08 -13.18 20.78
CA PHE A 645 -4.93 -12.80 21.90
C PHE A 645 -5.86 -11.63 21.53
N PHE A 646 -5.32 -10.58 20.91
CA PHE A 646 -6.13 -9.43 20.52
C PHE A 646 -7.13 -9.74 19.42
N LEU A 647 -6.79 -10.59 18.46
CA LEU A 647 -7.74 -11.01 17.44
C LEU A 647 -8.91 -11.79 18.06
N GLU A 648 -8.61 -12.75 18.94
CA GLU A 648 -9.64 -13.53 19.63
C GLU A 648 -10.54 -12.63 20.49
N LEU A 649 -9.93 -11.72 21.27
CA LEU A 649 -10.67 -10.77 22.09
C LEU A 649 -11.52 -9.84 21.23
N ASN A 650 -10.97 -9.27 20.15
CA ASN A 650 -11.72 -8.42 19.22
C ASN A 650 -12.95 -9.14 18.64
N LEU A 651 -12.78 -10.36 18.12
CA LEU A 651 -13.88 -11.12 17.51
C LEU A 651 -14.95 -11.50 18.55
N SER A 652 -14.53 -11.83 19.77
CA SER A 652 -15.44 -12.09 20.89
C SER A 652 -16.26 -10.85 21.26
N LEU A 653 -15.61 -9.68 21.37
CA LEU A 653 -16.27 -8.41 21.69
C LEU A 653 -17.21 -7.94 20.58
N ALA A 654 -16.79 -8.04 19.31
CA ALA A 654 -17.65 -7.74 18.17
C ALA A 654 -18.89 -8.65 18.14
N GLY A 655 -18.72 -9.93 18.46
CA GLY A 655 -19.83 -10.88 18.63
C GLY A 655 -20.75 -10.54 19.81
N ALA A 656 -20.20 -9.99 20.91
CA ALA A 656 -20.96 -9.53 22.06
C ALA A 656 -21.79 -8.27 21.72
N GLU A 657 -21.20 -7.29 21.04
CA GLU A 657 -21.92 -6.10 20.54
C GLU A 657 -23.02 -6.47 19.54
N GLY A 658 -22.77 -7.45 18.67
CA GLY A 658 -23.79 -7.99 17.76
C GLY A 658 -25.00 -8.61 18.48
N LYS A 659 -24.82 -8.99 19.76
CA LYS A 659 -25.89 -9.47 20.66
C LYS A 659 -26.37 -8.38 21.63
N ASN A 660 -26.06 -7.12 21.37
CA ASN A 660 -26.37 -5.95 22.21
C ASN A 660 -25.83 -6.05 23.65
N ARG A 661 -24.73 -6.77 23.88
CA ARG A 661 -24.03 -6.76 25.18
C ARG A 661 -23.12 -5.56 25.25
N ILE A 662 -23.05 -4.93 26.44
CA ILE A 662 -22.18 -3.79 26.69
C ILE A 662 -20.75 -4.30 26.88
N ILE A 663 -19.81 -3.71 26.15
CA ILE A 663 -18.37 -3.93 26.30
C ILE A 663 -17.71 -2.67 26.87
N VAL A 664 -16.53 -2.82 27.46
CA VAL A 664 -15.69 -1.70 27.89
C VAL A 664 -15.00 -1.10 26.67
N GLY A 665 -15.10 0.22 26.52
CA GLY A 665 -14.49 0.98 25.42
C GLY A 665 -13.32 1.85 25.89
N PRO A 666 -12.93 2.84 25.07
CA PRO A 666 -11.85 3.76 25.39
C PRO A 666 -12.14 4.60 26.63
N GLY A 667 -11.10 4.87 27.42
CA GLY A 667 -11.19 5.66 28.64
C GLY A 667 -10.94 4.86 29.92
N LEU A 668 -11.26 5.47 31.06
CA LEU A 668 -11.09 4.86 32.37
C LEU A 668 -11.84 3.53 32.52
N ALA A 669 -11.18 2.56 33.15
CA ALA A 669 -11.81 1.29 33.50
C ALA A 669 -13.05 1.53 34.38
N PRO A 670 -14.18 0.82 34.16
CA PRO A 670 -15.44 1.06 34.88
C PRO A 670 -15.35 0.95 36.41
N CYS A 671 -14.35 0.24 36.91
CA CYS A 671 -14.09 0.07 38.34
C CYS A 671 -13.52 1.34 39.02
N VAL A 672 -12.97 2.28 38.26
CA VAL A 672 -12.34 3.50 38.78
C VAL A 672 -13.41 4.50 39.17
N LYS A 673 -13.50 4.81 40.47
CA LYS A 673 -14.50 5.76 41.00
C LYS A 673 -14.00 7.19 41.16
N LYS A 674 -12.68 7.40 41.24
CA LYS A 674 -12.06 8.72 41.50
C LYS A 674 -11.13 9.10 40.36
N ARG A 675 -11.66 9.81 39.37
CA ARG A 675 -10.93 10.25 38.17
C ARG A 675 -9.72 11.10 38.50
N GLU A 676 -9.82 11.94 39.53
CA GLU A 676 -8.80 12.92 39.91
C GLU A 676 -7.47 12.27 40.31
N LYS A 677 -7.50 11.00 40.73
CA LYS A 677 -6.30 10.24 41.09
C LYS A 677 -5.49 9.74 39.88
N LEU A 678 -6.07 9.79 38.69
CA LEU A 678 -5.49 9.28 37.45
C LEU A 678 -5.28 10.39 36.41
N VAL A 679 -5.33 11.64 36.85
CA VAL A 679 -5.12 12.80 35.98
C VAL A 679 -4.01 13.64 36.60
N THR A 680 -2.78 13.41 36.14
CA THR A 680 -1.66 14.31 36.40
C THR A 680 -1.84 15.64 35.65
N SER A 681 -0.97 16.62 35.85
CA SER A 681 -1.06 17.94 35.18
C SER A 681 -0.08 18.13 34.03
N ASP A 682 0.77 17.12 33.75
CA ASP A 682 1.86 17.27 32.81
C ASP A 682 1.38 17.22 31.35
N CYS A 683 1.69 18.25 30.56
CA CYS A 683 1.39 18.32 29.12
C CYS A 683 2.30 19.32 28.40
N ILE A 684 2.31 19.26 27.07
CA ILE A 684 2.84 20.33 26.22
C ILE A 684 1.93 21.53 26.38
N VAL A 685 2.51 22.66 26.78
CA VAL A 685 1.83 23.93 26.96
C VAL A 685 2.20 24.89 25.83
N PRO A 686 1.35 25.86 25.48
CA PRO A 686 1.74 26.91 24.56
C PRO A 686 2.96 27.65 25.08
N ALA A 687 3.94 27.92 24.21
CA ALA A 687 4.73 29.12 24.39
C ALA A 687 3.74 30.29 24.27
N GLY A 688 3.65 31.17 25.27
CA GLY A 688 2.67 32.26 25.26
C GLY A 688 2.66 33.03 23.93
N LEU A 689 1.53 33.64 23.58
CA LEU A 689 1.42 34.45 22.36
C LEU A 689 2.58 35.48 22.33
N PRO A 690 3.31 35.59 21.20
CA PRO A 690 4.46 36.49 21.08
C PRO A 690 4.10 37.96 21.25
#